data_AF-A0A2M9GAX0-F1
#
_entry.id   AF-A0A2M9GAX0-F1
#
_cell.length_a   1.000
_cell.length_b   1.000
_cell.length_c   1.000
_cell.angle_alpha   90.00
_cell.angle_beta   90.00
_cell.angle_gamma   90.00
#
_symmetry.space_group_name_H-M   'P 1'
#
loop_
_entity.id
_entity.type
_entity.pdbx_description
1 polymer ?
#
loop_
_entity_poly.entity_id
_entity_poly.type
_entity_poly.pdbx_seq_one_letter_code
_entity_poly.pdbx_strand_id
1 'polypeptide(L)'
;MKFKSIQFSVAALAGAIVLSVVAVLVLYALFAGARTQEMVQERTQVQFEQIIEQRLTALAQTQATLIQRELEAPLVTAKSLATANALLGMKDAKGEPALQVGREQLINLLHETVVRNPKILGAYIGWEANAIDHNDAAYVNSPIIGMGADGRFLPWWYRNADGSLGLDKLADVNDQNILSTGVRASEYYLCSKENKKACAIDPAPYKVGNAMVMLASFIEPIMIDGSFQGIVGADLSVNFIQDMLTSADQKLYNGAGELALISSNGRLVAYTKDASKLGEKATDLLDSNELTNLNQLSVGEVRYDIDKEHGHIELFLPFTIGQTDARWTLMMQLPLSAVMADSQKLQSDLEAQRKTDIFGMTIAGLLIAGIGLLVIWLVGHGIARPLKQMVAMLNDIAQGEGDLTRRLTSDRADELGAIAAGFNTFLIKLQGMITQVVSSVQKVSDSSEHTADIAIRTNQGVHKQMVEIDQVATAVHEMTATAQDVARNATQAAQAASHADQAASQGMRIVRDTSTSIGALAEEIGKAVGVVQTLAKDSENINAILTAIRGIAEQTNLLALNAAIEAARAGEQGRGFAVVADEVRNLAQKTQKATEEIQTMIQQLQQGTRDVVRVMEDSQNRTDESVQHAAKAAEALETITQAVSVINDMNTQIASAAEEQSAVAEDINRNVINIGQVANEVAGGADESSAASADLTKLAEQQRRLINQFKV
;
A
#
# COMPACT_ATOMS: atom_id res chain seq x y z
N MET A 1 -94.48 7.23 17.25
CA MET A 1 -95.24 7.11 15.99
C MET A 1 -95.60 5.65 15.78
N LYS A 2 -96.89 5.29 15.67
CA LYS A 2 -97.32 3.92 15.34
C LYS A 2 -97.18 3.70 13.83
N PHE A 3 -96.17 2.95 13.40
CA PHE A 3 -95.99 2.59 12.00
C PHE A 3 -97.02 1.54 11.57
N LYS A 4 -97.85 1.86 10.56
CA LYS A 4 -98.81 0.94 9.92
C LYS A 4 -98.09 0.10 8.87
N SER A 5 -97.41 -0.97 9.27
CA SER A 5 -97.03 -2.16 8.48
C SER A 5 -95.73 -2.76 9.02
N ILE A 6 -95.77 -4.05 9.37
CA ILE A 6 -94.61 -4.82 9.83
C ILE A 6 -93.49 -4.83 8.77
N GLN A 7 -93.85 -4.82 7.47
CA GLN A 7 -92.89 -4.74 6.35
C GLN A 7 -92.04 -3.46 6.37
N PHE A 8 -92.65 -2.30 6.67
CA PHE A 8 -91.91 -1.04 6.70
C PHE A 8 -90.99 -0.96 7.92
N SER A 9 -91.41 -1.53 9.06
CA SER A 9 -90.56 -1.57 10.27
C SER A 9 -89.36 -2.50 10.10
N VAL A 10 -89.55 -3.68 9.49
CA VAL A 10 -88.47 -4.65 9.25
C VAL A 10 -87.51 -4.16 8.16
N ALA A 11 -88.01 -3.57 7.07
CA ALA A 11 -87.16 -2.98 6.03
C ALA A 11 -86.38 -1.76 6.54
N ALA A 12 -87.01 -0.91 7.36
CA ALA A 12 -86.34 0.25 7.96
C ALA A 12 -85.27 -0.16 9.00
N LEU A 13 -85.56 -1.14 9.86
CA LEU A 13 -84.59 -1.66 10.84
C LEU A 13 -83.46 -2.45 10.16
N ALA A 14 -83.76 -3.33 9.20
CA ALA A 14 -82.75 -4.10 8.48
C ALA A 14 -81.85 -3.21 7.59
N GLY A 15 -82.44 -2.24 6.88
CA GLY A 15 -81.69 -1.26 6.10
C GLY A 15 -80.80 -0.38 6.98
N ALA A 16 -81.32 0.06 8.14
CA ALA A 16 -80.53 0.83 9.10
C ALA A 16 -79.36 0.01 9.69
N ILE A 17 -79.57 -1.27 10.00
CA ILE A 17 -78.51 -2.17 10.53
C ILE A 17 -77.43 -2.43 9.48
N VAL A 18 -77.79 -2.68 8.21
CA VAL A 18 -76.81 -2.90 7.13
C VAL A 18 -75.99 -1.63 6.85
N LEU A 19 -76.63 -0.47 6.78
CA LEU A 19 -75.94 0.81 6.60
C LEU A 19 -75.00 1.13 7.76
N SER A 20 -75.41 0.83 9.00
CA SER A 20 -74.56 1.08 10.17
C SER A 20 -73.38 0.11 10.27
N VAL A 21 -73.55 -1.17 9.91
CA VAL A 21 -72.41 -2.12 9.85
C VAL A 21 -71.42 -1.73 8.76
N VAL A 22 -71.88 -1.38 7.57
CA VAL A 22 -71.00 -0.92 6.47
C VAL A 22 -70.29 0.37 6.84
N ALA A 23 -71.00 1.35 7.43
CA ALA A 23 -70.40 2.60 7.88
C ALA A 23 -69.33 2.37 8.96
N VAL A 24 -69.58 1.50 9.94
CA VAL A 24 -68.61 1.14 10.99
C VAL A 24 -67.38 0.44 10.41
N LEU A 25 -67.56 -0.48 9.46
CA LEU A 25 -66.44 -1.18 8.83
C LEU A 25 -65.58 -0.25 7.96
N VAL A 26 -66.19 0.65 7.19
CA VAL A 26 -65.48 1.65 6.38
C VAL A 26 -64.75 2.65 7.28
N LEU A 27 -65.41 3.15 8.34
CA LEU A 27 -64.76 4.02 9.32
C LEU A 27 -63.59 3.33 10.04
N TYR A 28 -63.76 2.07 10.42
CA TYR A 28 -62.68 1.28 11.02
C TYR A 28 -61.51 1.06 10.04
N ALA A 29 -61.79 0.74 8.78
CA ALA A 29 -60.75 0.57 7.76
C ALA A 29 -59.99 1.88 7.48
N LEU A 30 -60.70 3.01 7.40
CA LEU A 30 -60.07 4.34 7.26
C LEU A 30 -59.22 4.68 8.48
N PHE A 31 -59.71 4.41 9.69
CA PHE A 31 -58.97 4.67 10.92
C PHE A 31 -57.75 3.75 11.08
N ALA A 32 -57.90 2.46 10.81
CA ALA A 32 -56.82 1.48 10.87
C ALA A 32 -55.75 1.76 9.80
N GLY A 33 -56.15 2.13 8.58
CA GLY A 33 -55.26 2.53 7.50
C GLY A 33 -54.46 3.79 7.85
N ALA A 34 -55.12 4.83 8.36
CA ALA A 34 -54.45 6.06 8.81
C ALA A 34 -53.44 5.79 9.92
N ARG A 35 -53.81 5.00 10.94
CA ARG A 35 -52.93 4.65 12.06
C ARG A 35 -51.73 3.80 11.64
N THR A 36 -51.93 2.85 10.73
CA THR A 36 -50.85 1.99 10.22
C THR A 36 -49.87 2.82 9.41
N GLN A 37 -50.36 3.76 8.59
CA GLN A 37 -49.52 4.63 7.78
C GLN A 37 -48.68 5.59 8.61
N GLU A 38 -49.27 6.22 9.63
CA GLU A 38 -48.54 7.10 10.55
C GLU A 38 -47.40 6.34 11.24
N MET A 39 -47.67 5.11 11.71
CA MET A 39 -46.65 4.24 12.29
C MET A 39 -45.55 3.84 11.30
N VAL A 40 -45.90 3.51 10.06
CA VAL A 40 -44.94 3.15 9.01
C VAL A 40 -44.08 4.35 8.63
N GLN A 41 -44.65 5.53 8.48
CA GLN A 41 -43.93 6.75 8.12
C GLN A 41 -42.95 7.16 9.22
N GLU A 42 -43.39 7.18 10.48
CA GLU A 42 -42.55 7.53 11.62
C GLU A 42 -41.40 6.53 11.79
N ARG A 43 -41.68 5.22 11.73
CA ARG A 43 -40.63 4.19 11.84
C ARG A 43 -39.65 4.19 10.68
N THR A 44 -40.14 4.37 9.46
CA THR A 44 -39.28 4.40 8.26
C THR A 44 -38.34 5.59 8.33
N GLN A 45 -38.83 6.77 8.74
CA GLN A 45 -38.00 7.96 8.85
C GLN A 45 -36.92 7.81 9.92
N VAL A 46 -37.27 7.35 11.12
CA VAL A 46 -36.30 7.14 12.21
C VAL A 46 -35.24 6.10 11.83
N GLN A 47 -35.64 4.98 11.21
CA GLN A 47 -34.68 3.97 10.75
C GLN A 47 -33.76 4.51 9.64
N PHE A 48 -34.29 5.32 8.73
CA PHE A 48 -33.51 5.89 7.65
C PHE A 48 -32.48 6.90 8.18
N GLU A 49 -32.88 7.79 9.10
CA GLU A 49 -31.97 8.71 9.79
C GLU A 49 -30.82 7.96 10.50
N GLN A 50 -31.12 6.88 11.23
CA GLN A 50 -30.09 6.04 11.86
C GLN A 50 -29.13 5.38 10.86
N ILE A 51 -29.65 4.88 9.74
CA ILE A 51 -28.82 4.27 8.68
C ILE A 51 -27.91 5.32 8.04
N ILE A 52 -28.41 6.55 7.82
CA ILE A 52 -27.61 7.65 7.29
C ILE A 52 -26.48 8.00 8.26
N GLU A 53 -26.79 8.21 9.54
CA GLU A 53 -25.80 8.54 10.57
C GLU A 53 -24.69 7.48 10.60
N GLN A 54 -25.05 6.19 10.65
CA GLN A 54 -24.09 5.09 10.63
C GLN A 54 -23.24 5.07 9.36
N ARG A 55 -23.86 5.25 8.19
CA ARG A 55 -23.17 5.24 6.91
C ARG A 55 -22.20 6.42 6.77
N LEU A 56 -22.63 7.62 7.13
CA LEU A 56 -21.79 8.81 7.09
C LEU A 56 -20.65 8.70 8.09
N THR A 57 -20.91 8.22 9.31
CA THR A 57 -19.86 7.99 10.30
C THR A 57 -18.80 7.01 9.79
N ALA A 58 -19.22 5.89 9.18
CA ALA A 58 -18.29 4.92 8.62
C ALA A 58 -17.45 5.50 7.45
N LEU A 59 -18.08 6.31 6.59
CA LEU A 59 -17.37 7.00 5.50
C LEU A 59 -16.39 8.04 6.03
N ALA A 60 -16.80 8.84 7.02
CA ALA A 60 -15.96 9.82 7.69
C ALA A 60 -14.73 9.16 8.29
N GLN A 61 -14.92 8.07 9.05
CA GLN A 61 -13.85 7.30 9.67
C GLN A 61 -12.88 6.74 8.64
N THR A 62 -13.39 6.23 7.52
CA THR A 62 -12.56 5.73 6.42
C THR A 62 -11.71 6.85 5.83
N GLN A 63 -12.30 8.01 5.53
CA GLN A 63 -11.56 9.14 4.95
C GLN A 63 -10.56 9.74 5.95
N ALA A 64 -10.96 9.93 7.20
CA ALA A 64 -10.07 10.41 8.26
C ALA A 64 -8.87 9.46 8.45
N THR A 65 -9.08 8.14 8.43
CA THR A 65 -7.99 7.16 8.51
C THR A 65 -7.02 7.26 7.33
N LEU A 66 -7.54 7.43 6.10
CA LEU A 66 -6.70 7.59 4.91
C LEU A 66 -5.87 8.89 4.96
N ILE A 67 -6.49 10.00 5.36
CA ILE A 67 -5.81 11.29 5.53
C ILE A 67 -4.76 11.18 6.64
N GLN A 68 -5.13 10.64 7.80
CA GLN A 68 -4.23 10.44 8.94
C GLN A 68 -2.99 9.64 8.54
N ARG A 69 -3.15 8.54 7.80
CA ARG A 69 -2.02 7.72 7.32
C ARG A 69 -1.05 8.51 6.44
N GLU A 70 -1.58 9.33 5.53
CA GLU A 70 -0.75 10.18 4.66
C GLU A 70 0.00 11.26 5.45
N LEU A 71 -0.63 11.82 6.50
CA LEU A 71 -0.02 12.81 7.39
C LEU A 71 1.00 12.18 8.37
N GLU A 72 0.84 10.91 8.74
CA GLU A 72 1.77 10.21 9.63
C GLU A 72 3.06 9.74 8.93
N ALA A 73 3.02 9.52 7.62
CA ALA A 73 4.19 9.09 6.83
C ALA A 73 5.42 10.02 6.95
N PRO A 74 5.31 11.36 6.81
CA PRO A 74 6.44 12.26 7.06
C PRO A 74 6.91 12.24 8.52
N LEU A 75 6.02 12.02 9.49
CA LEU A 75 6.38 11.92 10.91
C LEU A 75 7.24 10.67 11.19
N VAL A 76 6.87 9.52 10.63
CA VAL A 76 7.68 8.28 10.72
C VAL A 76 9.06 8.47 10.08
N THR A 77 9.12 9.22 8.98
CA THR A 77 10.38 9.55 8.30
C THR A 77 11.26 10.45 9.17
N ALA A 78 10.69 11.52 9.72
CA ALA A 78 11.37 12.41 10.65
C ALA A 78 11.87 11.65 11.89
N LYS A 79 11.08 10.71 12.43
CA LYS A 79 11.44 9.91 13.60
C LYS A 79 12.64 9.00 13.33
N SER A 80 12.67 8.36 12.17
CA SER A 80 13.78 7.49 11.76
C SER A 80 15.07 8.28 11.63
N LEU A 81 15.02 9.45 11.00
CA LEU A 81 16.15 10.37 10.89
C LEU A 81 16.57 10.95 12.25
N ALA A 82 15.63 11.34 13.12
CA ALA A 82 15.92 11.85 14.46
C ALA A 82 16.62 10.77 15.31
N THR A 83 16.18 9.52 15.20
CA THR A 83 16.83 8.37 15.86
C THR A 83 18.26 8.17 15.35
N ALA A 84 18.46 8.20 14.03
CA ALA A 84 19.81 8.09 13.45
C ALA A 84 20.72 9.25 13.86
N ASN A 85 20.20 10.48 13.91
CA ASN A 85 20.94 11.66 14.35
C ASN A 85 21.27 11.60 15.85
N ALA A 86 20.37 11.10 16.70
CA ALA A 86 20.64 10.96 18.13
C ALA A 86 21.84 10.04 18.43
N LEU A 87 22.09 9.03 17.57
CA LEU A 87 23.25 8.14 17.71
C LEU A 87 24.61 8.86 17.61
N LEU A 88 24.67 10.05 17.01
CA LEU A 88 25.90 10.84 16.91
C LEU A 88 26.36 11.37 18.28
N GLY A 89 25.41 11.70 19.16
CA GLY A 89 25.72 12.18 20.52
C GLY A 89 25.54 11.12 21.61
N MET A 90 24.98 9.95 21.29
CA MET A 90 24.96 8.80 22.20
C MET A 90 26.33 8.12 22.27
N LYS A 91 26.68 7.58 23.43
CA LYS A 91 27.92 6.83 23.63
C LYS A 91 27.67 5.32 23.66
N ASP A 92 28.56 4.56 23.05
CA ASP A 92 28.55 3.10 23.11
C ASP A 92 29.07 2.61 24.48
N ALA A 93 29.12 1.28 24.66
CA ALA A 93 29.61 0.66 25.89
C ALA A 93 31.09 0.97 26.22
N LYS A 94 31.85 1.50 25.26
CA LYS A 94 33.26 1.90 25.40
C LYS A 94 33.41 3.41 25.63
N GLY A 95 32.32 4.16 25.59
CA GLY A 95 32.31 5.62 25.76
C GLY A 95 32.56 6.40 24.47
N GLU A 96 32.62 5.72 23.31
CA GLU A 96 32.81 6.32 21.99
C GLU A 96 31.46 6.69 21.36
N PRO A 97 31.39 7.66 20.43
CA PRO A 97 30.15 7.97 19.71
C PRO A 97 29.57 6.71 19.04
N ALA A 98 28.28 6.44 19.25
CA ALA A 98 27.60 5.27 18.71
C ALA A 98 27.49 5.30 17.17
N LEU A 99 27.60 6.48 16.58
CA LEU A 99 27.71 6.70 15.14
C LEU A 99 28.73 7.81 14.87
N GLN A 100 29.66 7.57 13.94
CA GLN A 100 30.64 8.57 13.49
C GLN A 100 30.38 8.91 12.03
N VAL A 101 29.68 10.01 11.79
CA VAL A 101 29.30 10.48 10.45
C VAL A 101 29.51 12.00 10.38
N GLY A 102 30.08 12.48 9.28
CA GLY A 102 30.30 13.91 9.07
C GLY A 102 29.05 14.65 8.59
N ARG A 103 29.10 15.99 8.68
CA ARG A 103 27.98 16.87 8.30
C ARG A 103 27.54 16.71 6.83
N GLU A 104 28.48 16.55 5.90
CA GLU A 104 28.16 16.32 4.48
C GLU A 104 27.44 14.99 4.26
N GLN A 105 27.84 13.93 4.96
CA GLN A 105 27.16 12.64 4.88
C GLN A 105 25.73 12.71 5.44
N LEU A 106 25.49 13.51 6.49
CA LEU A 106 24.13 13.77 6.98
C LEU A 106 23.29 14.57 5.98
N ILE A 107 23.88 15.54 5.29
CA ILE A 107 23.22 16.26 4.18
C ILE A 107 22.86 15.29 3.06
N ASN A 108 23.73 14.34 2.72
CA ASN A 108 23.45 13.31 1.71
C ASN A 108 22.37 12.33 2.17
N LEU A 109 22.34 11.95 3.45
CA LEU A 109 21.26 11.13 4.00
C LEU A 109 19.91 11.85 3.89
N LEU A 110 19.89 13.15 4.14
CA LEU A 110 18.72 13.99 3.99
C LEU A 110 18.27 14.07 2.52
N HIS A 111 19.22 14.24 1.58
CA HIS A 111 18.97 14.17 0.14
C HIS A 111 18.29 12.85 -0.25
N GLU A 112 18.90 11.72 0.11
CA GLU A 112 18.37 10.39 -0.21
C GLU A 112 17.00 10.14 0.40
N THR A 113 16.73 10.73 1.57
CA THR A 113 15.40 10.66 2.19
C THR A 113 14.35 11.37 1.33
N VAL A 114 14.64 12.56 0.82
CA VAL A 114 13.71 13.30 -0.06
C VAL A 114 13.58 12.61 -1.43
N VAL A 115 14.65 12.02 -1.96
CA VAL A 115 14.60 11.23 -3.22
C VAL A 115 13.71 10.00 -3.08
N ARG A 116 13.86 9.22 -2.01
CA ARG A 116 13.10 7.98 -1.78
C ARG A 116 11.64 8.21 -1.40
N ASN A 117 11.30 9.40 -0.92
CA ASN A 117 9.95 9.76 -0.49
C ASN A 117 9.38 10.87 -1.39
N PRO A 118 8.86 10.56 -2.59
CA PRO A 118 8.45 11.57 -3.58
C PRO A 118 7.31 12.48 -3.12
N LYS A 119 6.51 12.05 -2.14
CA LYS A 119 5.43 12.85 -1.55
C LYS A 119 5.94 13.90 -0.55
N ILE A 120 7.11 13.69 0.05
CA ILE A 120 7.72 14.66 0.96
C ILE A 120 8.24 15.84 0.13
N LEU A 121 7.77 17.04 0.47
CA LEU A 121 8.15 18.28 -0.19
C LEU A 121 9.58 18.67 0.20
N GLY A 122 9.97 18.44 1.46
CA GLY A 122 11.32 18.68 1.93
C GLY A 122 11.59 17.98 3.25
N ALA A 123 12.87 17.85 3.60
CA ALA A 123 13.29 17.34 4.89
C ALA A 123 14.45 18.20 5.39
N TYR A 124 14.49 18.43 6.70
CA TYR A 124 15.51 19.26 7.34
C TYR A 124 15.97 18.68 8.66
N ILE A 125 17.18 19.06 9.04
CA ILE A 125 17.76 18.78 10.34
C ILE A 125 18.18 20.12 10.94
N GLY A 126 17.86 20.34 12.21
CA GLY A 126 18.31 21.53 12.92
C GLY A 126 18.85 21.15 14.29
N TRP A 127 20.16 21.17 14.48
CA TRP A 127 20.78 20.93 15.78
C TRP A 127 20.86 22.21 16.60
N GLU A 128 20.89 22.15 17.94
CA GLU A 128 21.29 23.28 18.79
C GLU A 128 22.77 23.63 18.54
N ALA A 129 23.16 24.85 18.94
CA ALA A 129 24.54 25.30 18.76
C ALA A 129 25.52 24.35 19.46
N ASN A 130 26.58 23.95 18.75
CA ASN A 130 27.61 23.02 19.17
C ASN A 130 27.11 21.61 19.56
N ALA A 131 25.90 21.20 19.15
CA ALA A 131 25.31 19.95 19.63
C ALA A 131 25.70 18.68 18.83
N ILE A 132 26.30 18.81 17.64
CA ILE A 132 26.81 17.66 16.86
C ILE A 132 28.19 17.21 17.36
N ASP A 133 29.18 18.10 17.26
CA ASP A 133 30.61 17.78 17.39
C ASP A 133 31.38 18.84 18.22
N HIS A 134 30.66 19.76 18.87
CA HIS A 134 31.21 20.92 19.57
C HIS A 134 32.15 21.79 18.72
N ASN A 135 31.98 21.79 17.39
CA ASN A 135 32.90 22.43 16.45
C ASN A 135 32.21 23.32 15.41
N ASP A 136 31.07 23.95 15.75
CA ASP A 136 30.36 24.86 14.82
C ASP A 136 31.28 25.99 14.33
N ALA A 137 32.20 26.46 15.17
CA ALA A 137 33.15 27.52 14.84
C ALA A 137 34.00 27.25 13.59
N ALA A 138 34.33 25.98 13.30
CA ALA A 138 35.07 25.60 12.10
C ALA A 138 34.24 25.73 10.81
N TYR A 139 32.91 25.81 10.93
CA TYR A 139 31.98 25.88 9.81
C TYR A 139 31.43 27.29 9.55
N VAL A 140 31.87 28.29 10.31
CA VAL A 140 31.56 29.69 10.05
C VAL A 140 32.15 30.11 8.70
N ASN A 141 31.30 30.65 7.80
CA ASN A 141 31.65 30.98 6.41
C ASN A 141 32.13 29.76 5.58
N SER A 142 31.80 28.54 5.98
CA SER A 142 32.07 27.34 5.18
C SER A 142 31.33 27.38 3.84
N PRO A 143 31.92 26.84 2.75
CA PRO A 143 31.21 26.69 1.48
C PRO A 143 30.11 25.62 1.52
N ILE A 144 30.02 24.83 2.59
CA ILE A 144 29.00 23.78 2.76
C ILE A 144 27.63 24.45 2.98
N ILE A 145 26.70 24.21 2.07
CA ILE A 145 25.31 24.70 2.15
C ILE A 145 24.58 23.95 3.28
N GLY A 146 23.73 24.65 4.03
CA GLY A 146 23.02 24.09 5.18
C GLY A 146 23.63 24.45 6.53
N MET A 147 24.62 25.36 6.57
CA MET A 147 25.17 25.92 7.81
C MET A 147 24.56 27.29 8.13
N GLY A 148 24.26 27.53 9.40
CA GLY A 148 23.92 28.84 9.96
C GLY A 148 25.09 29.82 9.86
N ALA A 149 24.81 31.11 10.08
CA ALA A 149 25.86 32.15 10.07
C ALA A 149 26.90 31.96 11.20
N ASP A 150 26.49 31.28 12.27
CA ASP A 150 27.26 30.85 13.43
C ASP A 150 27.92 29.47 13.24
N GLY A 151 27.80 28.86 12.05
CA GLY A 151 28.33 27.53 11.74
C GLY A 151 27.44 26.37 12.22
N ARG A 152 26.24 26.67 12.73
CA ARG A 152 25.27 25.70 13.22
C ARG A 152 24.70 24.82 12.10
N PHE A 153 24.51 23.53 12.34
CA PHE A 153 23.99 22.61 11.31
C PHE A 153 22.47 22.70 11.17
N LEU A 154 22.02 23.28 10.04
CA LEU A 154 20.62 23.58 9.72
C LEU A 154 20.25 23.23 8.26
N PRO A 155 20.67 22.09 7.67
CA PRO A 155 20.39 21.82 6.26
C PRO A 155 18.92 21.52 6.01
N TRP A 156 18.46 21.92 4.82
CA TRP A 156 17.12 21.66 4.32
C TRP A 156 17.17 21.31 2.83
N TRP A 157 16.80 20.07 2.53
CA TRP A 157 16.54 19.64 1.16
C TRP A 157 15.06 19.79 0.86
N TYR A 158 14.74 20.36 -0.29
CA TYR A 158 13.36 20.55 -0.72
C TYR A 158 13.19 20.30 -2.21
N ARG A 159 11.94 20.10 -2.62
CA ARG A 159 11.52 19.89 -4.00
C ARG A 159 10.89 21.16 -4.55
N ASN A 160 11.42 21.65 -5.66
CA ASN A 160 10.83 22.75 -6.42
C ASN A 160 9.54 22.30 -7.12
N ALA A 161 8.75 23.25 -7.61
CA ALA A 161 7.52 22.98 -8.35
C ALA A 161 7.74 22.16 -9.64
N ASP A 162 8.94 22.21 -10.24
CA ASP A 162 9.33 21.41 -11.41
C ASP A 162 9.83 20.00 -11.06
N GLY A 163 9.84 19.64 -9.77
CA GLY A 163 10.29 18.35 -9.27
C GLY A 163 11.79 18.26 -8.98
N SER A 164 12.59 19.26 -9.38
CA SER A 164 14.02 19.31 -9.07
C SER A 164 14.27 19.51 -7.57
N LEU A 165 15.42 19.03 -7.07
CA LEU A 165 15.79 19.17 -5.67
C LEU A 165 16.70 20.39 -5.47
N GLY A 166 16.40 21.18 -4.44
CA GLY A 166 17.21 22.28 -3.96
C GLY A 166 17.71 22.02 -2.54
N LEU A 167 18.89 22.55 -2.22
CA LEU A 167 19.49 22.53 -0.90
C LEU A 167 19.69 23.96 -0.43
N ASP A 168 19.20 24.27 0.76
CA ASP A 168 19.45 25.53 1.45
C ASP A 168 19.62 25.26 2.95
N LYS A 169 19.79 26.32 3.75
CA LYS A 169 19.67 26.27 5.20
C LYS A 169 18.26 26.65 5.64
N LEU A 170 17.86 26.17 6.82
CA LEU A 170 16.67 26.69 7.48
C LEU A 170 16.80 28.21 7.71
N ALA A 171 15.65 28.89 7.65
CA ALA A 171 15.54 30.29 8.02
C ALA A 171 15.85 30.48 9.52
N ASP A 172 15.67 31.69 10.05
CA ASP A 172 15.80 31.90 11.49
C ASP A 172 14.91 30.91 12.24
N VAL A 173 15.51 30.15 13.17
CA VAL A 173 14.85 29.12 13.97
C VAL A 173 14.30 29.65 15.29
N ASN A 174 14.46 30.96 15.55
CA ASN A 174 13.97 31.65 16.74
C ASN A 174 12.95 32.76 16.41
N ASP A 175 12.51 32.87 15.15
CA ASP A 175 11.51 33.86 14.75
C ASP A 175 10.12 33.49 15.31
N GLN A 176 9.65 34.29 16.26
CA GLN A 176 8.35 34.14 16.91
C GLN A 176 7.24 34.97 16.27
N ASN A 177 7.50 35.63 15.14
CA ASN A 177 6.49 36.40 14.41
C ASN A 177 5.35 35.48 13.99
N ILE A 178 4.11 35.94 14.18
CA ILE A 178 2.91 35.18 13.80
C ILE A 178 2.63 35.43 12.31
N LEU A 179 2.60 34.34 11.53
CA LEU A 179 2.24 34.36 10.11
C LEU A 179 0.74 34.65 9.94
N SER A 180 0.32 34.95 8.70
CA SER A 180 -1.09 35.20 8.37
C SER A 180 -2.02 34.06 8.79
N THR A 181 -1.50 32.83 8.87
CA THR A 181 -2.23 31.63 9.29
C THR A 181 -2.33 31.47 10.82
N GLY A 182 -1.64 32.29 11.62
CA GLY A 182 -1.62 32.18 13.08
C GLY A 182 -0.51 31.27 13.64
N VAL A 183 0.27 30.63 12.77
CA VAL A 183 1.45 29.82 13.13
C VAL A 183 2.67 30.72 13.30
N ARG A 184 3.58 30.47 14.27
CA ARG A 184 4.84 31.22 14.38
C ARG A 184 5.75 30.90 13.19
N ALA A 185 6.52 31.89 12.74
CA ALA A 185 7.43 31.73 11.62
C ALA A 185 8.37 30.52 11.80
N SER A 186 8.94 30.34 12.99
CA SER A 186 9.79 29.19 13.32
C SER A 186 9.08 28.08 14.07
N GLU A 187 7.76 27.91 13.95
CA GLU A 187 7.05 26.84 14.65
C GLU A 187 7.62 25.45 14.30
N TYR A 188 8.09 25.27 13.06
CA TYR A 188 8.80 24.08 12.58
C TYR A 188 10.07 23.71 13.37
N TYR A 189 10.54 24.58 14.26
CA TYR A 189 11.63 24.32 15.19
C TYR A 189 11.19 24.42 16.66
N LEU A 190 10.42 25.46 16.97
CA LEU A 190 10.05 25.82 18.35
C LEU A 190 9.12 24.80 19.01
N CYS A 191 8.18 24.21 18.26
CA CYS A 191 7.17 23.32 18.83
C CYS A 191 7.78 22.11 19.58
N SER A 192 8.72 21.39 18.95
CA SER A 192 9.41 20.25 19.55
C SER A 192 10.49 20.66 20.53
N LYS A 193 11.09 21.86 20.38
CA LYS A 193 12.02 22.42 21.37
C LYS A 193 11.36 22.71 22.72
N GLU A 194 10.19 23.32 22.69
CA GLU A 194 9.44 23.72 23.88
C GLU A 194 8.79 22.51 24.56
N ASN A 195 8.20 21.61 23.77
CA ASN A 195 7.41 20.49 24.31
C ASN A 195 8.18 19.18 24.45
N LYS A 196 9.40 19.09 23.86
CA LYS A 196 10.25 17.88 23.85
C LYS A 196 9.54 16.62 23.31
N LYS A 197 8.60 16.81 22.38
CA LYS A 197 7.83 15.74 21.74
C LYS A 197 7.61 16.02 20.26
N ALA A 198 7.15 15.00 19.56
CA ALA A 198 6.72 15.08 18.17
C ALA A 198 5.65 16.17 17.99
N CYS A 199 5.73 16.90 16.89
CA CYS A 199 4.79 17.96 16.56
C CYS A 199 4.40 17.90 15.09
N ALA A 200 3.14 18.19 14.79
CA ALA A 200 2.67 18.47 13.45
C ALA A 200 2.12 19.89 13.45
N ILE A 201 2.68 20.77 12.62
CA ILE A 201 2.24 22.17 12.57
C ILE A 201 1.12 22.31 11.55
N ASP A 202 0.16 23.17 11.88
CA ASP A 202 -0.92 23.50 10.95
C ASP A 202 -0.35 24.20 9.69
N PRO A 203 -1.04 24.13 8.54
CA PRO A 203 -0.49 24.64 7.29
C PRO A 203 -0.16 26.13 7.33
N ALA A 204 1.05 26.47 6.88
CA ALA A 204 1.53 27.84 6.84
C ALA A 204 2.33 28.13 5.56
N PRO A 205 2.37 29.41 5.13
CA PRO A 205 3.08 29.78 3.91
C PRO A 205 4.57 29.91 4.16
N TYR A 206 5.36 29.05 3.51
CA TYR A 206 6.83 29.08 3.56
C TYR A 206 7.42 29.27 2.17
N LYS A 207 8.59 29.91 2.10
CA LYS A 207 9.31 30.10 0.85
C LYS A 207 10.12 28.84 0.54
N VAL A 208 9.72 28.11 -0.51
CA VAL A 208 10.41 26.91 -1.01
C VAL A 208 11.03 27.25 -2.36
N GLY A 209 12.36 27.35 -2.39
CA GLY A 209 13.07 27.92 -3.53
C GLY A 209 12.60 29.35 -3.83
N ASN A 210 11.99 29.54 -5.00
CA ASN A 210 11.46 30.84 -5.42
C ASN A 210 9.94 31.00 -5.27
N ALA A 211 9.24 29.98 -4.75
CA ALA A 211 7.79 29.98 -4.62
C ALA A 211 7.34 30.02 -3.14
N MET A 212 6.23 30.68 -2.86
CA MET A 212 5.53 30.52 -1.58
C MET A 212 4.63 29.30 -1.67
N VAL A 213 4.81 28.35 -0.74
CA VAL A 213 4.06 27.09 -0.71
C VAL A 213 3.39 26.96 0.66
N MET A 214 2.11 26.61 0.64
CA MET A 214 1.39 26.19 1.83
C MET A 214 1.79 24.75 2.15
N LEU A 215 2.44 24.56 3.29
CA LEU A 215 2.89 23.25 3.75
C LEU A 215 2.61 23.06 5.23
N ALA A 216 2.48 21.80 5.62
CA ALA A 216 2.52 21.36 7.01
C ALA A 216 3.86 20.67 7.25
N SER A 217 4.45 20.90 8.42
CA SER A 217 5.71 20.27 8.82
C SER A 217 5.47 19.27 9.94
N PHE A 218 6.15 18.13 9.87
CA PHE A 218 6.06 17.03 10.83
C PHE A 218 7.44 16.83 11.45
N ILE A 219 7.53 17.10 12.74
CA ILE A 219 8.78 17.35 13.44
C ILE A 219 8.96 16.35 14.57
N GLU A 220 10.16 15.80 14.68
CA GLU A 220 10.58 14.92 15.74
C GLU A 220 11.81 15.51 16.44
N PRO A 221 11.82 15.59 17.78
CA PRO A 221 12.97 16.10 18.52
C PRO A 221 14.11 15.08 18.52
N ILE A 222 15.33 15.57 18.35
CA ILE A 222 16.55 14.82 18.62
C ILE A 222 16.81 14.90 20.12
N MET A 223 16.58 13.79 20.81
CA MET A 223 16.73 13.66 22.26
C MET A 223 17.95 12.81 22.61
N ILE A 224 18.85 13.33 23.42
CA ILE A 224 20.05 12.63 23.90
C ILE A 224 20.07 12.72 25.42
N ASP A 225 20.07 11.58 26.11
CA ASP A 225 19.99 11.48 27.58
C ASP A 225 18.85 12.33 28.19
N GLY A 226 17.69 12.36 27.51
CA GLY A 226 16.52 13.14 27.95
C GLY A 226 16.62 14.66 27.73
N SER A 227 17.70 15.13 27.11
CA SER A 227 17.92 16.54 26.77
C SER A 227 17.66 16.78 25.28
N PHE A 228 17.02 17.91 24.96
CA PHE A 228 16.77 18.33 23.59
C PHE A 228 18.08 18.83 22.97
N GLN A 229 18.43 18.29 21.80
CA GLN A 229 19.65 18.65 21.07
C GLN A 229 19.35 19.19 19.67
N GLY A 230 18.10 19.15 19.22
CA GLY A 230 17.71 19.61 17.89
C GLY A 230 16.41 18.98 17.44
N ILE A 231 16.10 19.13 16.16
CA ILE A 231 14.95 18.55 15.50
C ILE A 231 15.34 17.92 14.18
N VAL A 232 14.48 17.00 13.73
CA VAL A 232 14.34 16.65 12.33
C VAL A 232 12.91 16.94 11.93
N GLY A 233 12.70 17.51 10.75
CA GLY A 233 11.37 17.67 10.20
C GLY A 233 11.25 17.21 8.75
N ALA A 234 10.03 16.85 8.38
CA ALA A 234 9.63 16.56 7.02
C ALA A 234 8.42 17.42 6.66
N ASP A 235 8.51 18.10 5.53
CA ASP A 235 7.47 18.99 5.00
C ASP A 235 6.59 18.25 4.01
N LEU A 236 5.29 18.52 4.07
CA LEU A 236 4.31 18.01 3.13
C LEU A 236 3.52 19.16 2.54
N SER A 237 3.42 19.20 1.21
CA SER A 237 2.44 20.07 0.56
C SER A 237 1.05 19.55 0.90
N VAL A 238 0.12 20.42 1.26
CA VAL A 238 -1.27 20.02 1.59
C VAL A 238 -2.18 19.91 0.37
N ASN A 239 -1.67 20.20 -0.84
CA ASN A 239 -2.48 20.24 -2.05
C ASN A 239 -3.14 18.89 -2.39
N PHE A 240 -2.46 17.76 -2.13
CA PHE A 240 -3.03 16.44 -2.41
C PHE A 240 -4.27 16.12 -1.55
N ILE A 241 -4.43 16.78 -0.40
CA ILE A 241 -5.58 16.59 0.49
C ILE A 241 -6.85 17.09 -0.21
N GLN A 242 -6.75 18.20 -0.96
CA GLN A 242 -7.86 18.70 -1.77
C GLN A 242 -8.33 17.66 -2.78
N ASP A 243 -7.39 17.00 -3.47
CA ASP A 243 -7.71 15.96 -4.46
C ASP A 243 -8.34 14.74 -3.78
N MET A 244 -7.84 14.36 -2.60
CA MET A 244 -8.42 13.28 -1.79
C MET A 244 -9.85 13.58 -1.38
N LEU A 245 -10.13 14.77 -0.83
CA LEU A 245 -11.49 15.16 -0.43
C LEU A 245 -12.43 15.26 -1.63
N THR A 246 -11.96 15.84 -2.74
CA THR A 246 -12.75 15.95 -3.98
C THR A 246 -13.11 14.56 -4.54
N SER A 247 -12.17 13.62 -4.49
CA SER A 247 -12.40 12.23 -4.91
C SER A 247 -13.35 11.47 -3.97
N ALA A 248 -13.31 11.79 -2.67
CA ALA A 248 -14.23 11.22 -1.69
C ALA A 248 -15.65 11.76 -1.87
N ASP A 249 -15.79 13.07 -2.10
CA ASP A 249 -17.05 13.74 -2.37
C ASP A 249 -17.77 13.18 -3.61
N GLN A 250 -17.05 12.98 -4.71
CA GLN A 250 -17.62 12.38 -5.94
C GLN A 250 -18.26 11.00 -5.69
N LYS A 251 -17.75 10.24 -4.72
CA LYS A 251 -18.30 8.92 -4.32
C LYS A 251 -19.46 9.05 -3.34
N LEU A 252 -19.63 10.21 -2.72
CA LEU A 252 -20.67 10.51 -1.75
C LEU A 252 -21.89 11.10 -2.46
N TYR A 253 -22.91 10.27 -2.71
CA TYR A 253 -24.16 10.68 -3.37
C TYR A 253 -23.93 11.41 -4.72
N ASN A 254 -22.98 10.91 -5.53
CA ASN A 254 -22.58 11.48 -6.83
C ASN A 254 -22.06 12.93 -6.75
N GLY A 255 -21.32 13.29 -5.70
CA GLY A 255 -20.77 14.65 -5.53
C GLY A 255 -21.81 15.68 -5.10
N ALA A 256 -22.85 15.23 -4.40
CA ALA A 256 -23.86 16.12 -3.85
C ALA A 256 -23.43 16.75 -2.51
N GLY A 257 -22.33 16.29 -1.91
CA GLY A 257 -21.86 16.74 -0.62
C GLY A 257 -20.85 17.88 -0.68
N GLU A 258 -20.40 18.29 0.51
CA GLU A 258 -19.28 19.18 0.71
C GLU A 258 -18.40 18.61 1.82
N LEU A 259 -17.09 18.54 1.60
CA LEU A 259 -16.12 18.06 2.58
C LEU A 259 -15.12 19.18 2.86
N ALA A 260 -14.79 19.35 4.13
CA ALA A 260 -13.75 20.26 4.59
C ALA A 260 -12.81 19.54 5.56
N LEU A 261 -11.52 19.86 5.51
CA LEU A 261 -10.56 19.48 6.53
C LEU A 261 -10.12 20.74 7.26
N ILE A 262 -10.27 20.75 8.59
CA ILE A 262 -10.00 21.91 9.43
C ILE A 262 -8.82 21.58 10.36
N SER A 263 -7.81 22.45 10.38
CA SER A 263 -6.62 22.29 11.21
C SER A 263 -6.84 22.69 12.68
N SER A 264 -5.83 22.47 13.53
CA SER A 264 -5.94 22.67 14.99
C SER A 264 -6.26 24.12 15.37
N ASN A 265 -5.77 25.08 14.58
CA ASN A 265 -6.03 26.51 14.71
C ASN A 265 -7.36 26.98 14.07
N GLY A 266 -8.22 26.06 13.62
CA GLY A 266 -9.53 26.38 13.06
C GLY A 266 -9.50 26.96 11.64
N ARG A 267 -8.47 26.64 10.84
CA ARG A 267 -8.35 27.05 9.43
C ARG A 267 -8.57 25.89 8.48
N LEU A 268 -8.97 26.19 7.25
CA LEU A 268 -9.17 25.17 6.23
C LEU A 268 -7.85 24.66 5.68
N VAL A 269 -7.66 23.34 5.70
CA VAL A 269 -6.59 22.62 5.01
C VAL A 269 -7.02 22.18 3.62
N ALA A 270 -8.32 21.92 3.42
CA ALA A 270 -8.92 21.62 2.13
C ALA A 270 -10.44 21.84 2.22
N TYR A 271 -11.06 22.20 1.10
CA TYR A 271 -12.51 22.42 1.05
C TYR A 271 -13.05 22.14 -0.35
N THR A 272 -13.97 21.17 -0.49
CA THR A 272 -14.45 20.74 -1.82
C THR A 272 -15.37 21.76 -2.48
N LYS A 273 -16.11 22.56 -1.70
CA LYS A 273 -16.98 23.63 -2.24
C LYS A 273 -16.16 24.71 -2.95
N ASP A 274 -15.03 25.09 -2.38
CA ASP A 274 -14.13 26.11 -2.94
C ASP A 274 -12.68 25.87 -2.50
N ALA A 275 -11.90 25.22 -3.38
CA ALA A 275 -10.49 24.91 -3.15
C ALA A 275 -9.62 26.17 -2.97
N SER A 276 -10.08 27.36 -3.40
CA SER A 276 -9.32 28.61 -3.24
C SER A 276 -9.29 29.13 -1.80
N LYS A 277 -10.09 28.54 -0.91
CA LYS A 277 -10.19 28.92 0.52
C LYS A 277 -9.16 28.25 1.42
N LEU A 278 -8.16 27.58 0.85
CA LEU A 278 -7.04 27.01 1.60
C LEU A 278 -6.41 28.06 2.52
N GLY A 279 -6.33 27.73 3.80
CA GLY A 279 -5.72 28.56 4.82
C GLY A 279 -6.65 29.61 5.41
N GLU A 280 -7.88 29.82 4.93
CA GLU A 280 -8.85 30.75 5.52
C GLU A 280 -9.42 30.24 6.85
N LYS A 281 -9.95 31.12 7.70
CA LYS A 281 -10.55 30.72 8.98
C LYS A 281 -11.90 30.07 8.75
N ALA A 282 -12.17 28.96 9.43
CA ALA A 282 -13.47 28.31 9.41
C ALA A 282 -14.57 29.25 9.90
N THR A 283 -14.29 30.15 10.86
CA THR A 283 -15.23 31.17 11.36
C THR A 283 -15.75 32.15 10.32
N ASP A 284 -15.03 32.31 9.21
CA ASP A 284 -15.37 33.28 8.17
C ASP A 284 -16.19 32.64 7.04
N LEU A 285 -16.34 31.30 7.07
CA LEU A 285 -16.92 30.50 5.99
C LEU A 285 -18.07 29.60 6.46
N LEU A 286 -17.98 29.09 7.69
CA LEU A 286 -18.98 28.24 8.31
C LEU A 286 -20.08 29.07 8.98
N ASP A 287 -21.30 28.55 8.99
CA ASP A 287 -22.43 29.17 9.67
C ASP A 287 -22.38 28.97 11.20
N SER A 288 -23.37 29.55 11.91
CA SER A 288 -23.41 29.48 13.37
C SER A 288 -23.64 28.08 13.93
N ASN A 289 -24.36 27.21 13.21
CA ASN A 289 -24.61 25.84 13.64
C ASN A 289 -23.35 24.99 13.47
N GLU A 290 -22.73 25.07 12.29
CA GLU A 290 -21.48 24.39 11.96
C GLU A 290 -20.35 24.77 12.95
N LEU A 291 -20.24 26.07 13.28
CA LEU A 291 -19.27 26.53 14.27
C LEU A 291 -19.57 26.03 15.68
N THR A 292 -20.84 25.91 16.05
CA THR A 292 -21.23 25.35 17.35
C THR A 292 -20.85 23.87 17.42
N ASN A 293 -21.16 23.12 16.37
CA ASN A 293 -20.81 21.71 16.25
C ASN A 293 -19.29 21.50 16.27
N LEU A 294 -18.51 22.33 15.57
CA LEU A 294 -17.04 22.28 15.58
C LEU A 294 -16.44 22.57 16.96
N ASN A 295 -16.95 23.59 17.68
CA ASN A 295 -16.40 24.01 18.96
C ASN A 295 -16.74 23.08 20.14
N GLN A 296 -17.78 22.25 20.01
CA GLN A 296 -18.24 21.32 21.05
C GLN A 296 -17.62 19.92 20.94
N LEU A 297 -16.66 19.70 20.03
CA LEU A 297 -16.05 18.38 19.80
C LEU A 297 -15.10 17.95 20.93
N SER A 298 -15.41 16.81 21.55
CA SER A 298 -14.48 16.09 22.41
C SER A 298 -13.56 15.18 21.58
N VAL A 299 -12.44 14.73 22.18
CA VAL A 299 -11.50 13.81 21.52
C VAL A 299 -12.19 12.48 21.21
N GLY A 300 -12.18 12.08 19.93
CA GLY A 300 -12.74 10.81 19.46
C GLY A 300 -14.27 10.76 19.38
N GLU A 301 -14.95 11.89 19.64
CA GLU A 301 -16.40 11.99 19.55
C GLU A 301 -16.81 12.44 18.15
N VAL A 302 -17.63 11.62 17.49
CA VAL A 302 -18.25 11.99 16.21
C VAL A 302 -19.47 12.83 16.51
N ARG A 303 -19.56 14.02 15.92
CA ARG A 303 -20.75 14.86 16.01
C ARG A 303 -21.55 14.72 14.73
N TYR A 304 -22.76 14.20 14.84
CA TYR A 304 -23.75 14.16 13.77
C TYR A 304 -24.89 15.10 14.12
N ASP A 305 -25.31 15.92 13.15
CA ASP A 305 -26.42 16.84 13.30
C ASP A 305 -27.23 16.97 12.00
N ILE A 306 -28.53 17.23 12.13
CA ILE A 306 -29.41 17.49 10.98
C ILE A 306 -29.90 18.92 11.11
N ASP A 307 -29.27 19.82 10.36
CA ASP A 307 -29.74 21.20 10.23
C ASP A 307 -30.98 21.23 9.31
N LYS A 308 -32.14 21.22 9.94
CA LYS A 308 -33.44 21.32 9.25
C LYS A 308 -33.73 22.73 8.73
N GLU A 309 -33.08 23.76 9.27
CA GLU A 309 -33.29 25.15 8.87
C GLU A 309 -32.61 25.43 7.53
N HIS A 310 -31.36 25.00 7.38
CA HIS A 310 -30.60 25.14 6.14
C HIS A 310 -30.76 23.94 5.19
N GLY A 311 -31.23 22.80 5.70
CA GLY A 311 -31.60 21.63 4.90
C GLY A 311 -30.43 20.73 4.58
N HIS A 312 -29.50 20.56 5.53
CA HIS A 312 -28.30 19.75 5.38
C HIS A 312 -28.13 18.80 6.56
N ILE A 313 -27.31 17.78 6.34
CA ILE A 313 -26.80 16.88 7.36
C ILE A 313 -25.33 17.23 7.52
N GLU A 314 -24.88 17.38 8.76
CA GLU A 314 -23.51 17.72 9.12
C GLU A 314 -22.89 16.58 9.93
N LEU A 315 -21.63 16.28 9.63
CA LEU A 315 -20.83 15.35 10.40
C LEU A 315 -19.43 15.91 10.61
N PHE A 316 -19.01 15.98 11.88
CA PHE A 316 -17.67 16.37 12.27
C PHE A 316 -16.96 15.21 12.96
N LEU A 317 -15.76 14.89 12.48
CA LEU A 317 -14.92 13.82 12.99
C LEU A 317 -13.51 14.36 13.29
N PRO A 318 -13.17 14.60 14.57
CA PRO A 318 -11.83 14.97 14.97
C PRO A 318 -10.91 13.73 14.97
N PHE A 319 -9.68 13.90 14.49
CA PHE A 319 -8.63 12.90 14.56
C PHE A 319 -7.27 13.52 14.92
N THR A 320 -6.38 12.70 15.47
CA THR A 320 -5.02 13.09 15.85
C THR A 320 -4.01 12.59 14.83
N ILE A 321 -2.86 13.24 14.73
CA ILE A 321 -1.77 12.82 13.84
C ILE A 321 -0.66 12.19 14.68
N GLY A 322 -0.48 10.87 14.57
CA GLY A 322 0.55 10.14 15.30
C GLY A 322 0.45 10.35 16.81
N GLN A 323 1.59 10.66 17.45
CA GLN A 323 1.66 10.98 18.88
C GLN A 323 1.79 12.50 19.14
N THR A 324 1.31 13.32 18.20
CA THR A 324 1.36 14.79 18.33
C THR A 324 0.09 15.33 19.01
N ASP A 325 0.13 16.60 19.41
CA ASP A 325 -1.06 17.31 19.93
C ASP A 325 -1.96 17.86 18.81
N ALA A 326 -1.57 17.73 17.53
CA ALA A 326 -2.33 18.26 16.42
C ALA A 326 -3.68 17.53 16.30
N ARG A 327 -4.76 18.31 16.20
CA ARG A 327 -6.13 17.83 16.13
C ARG A 327 -6.80 18.43 14.93
N TRP A 328 -6.97 17.63 13.89
CA TRP A 328 -7.64 18.07 12.68
C TRP A 328 -9.04 17.46 12.65
N THR A 329 -9.98 18.18 12.04
CA THR A 329 -11.38 17.77 11.99
C THR A 329 -11.80 17.62 10.54
N LEU A 330 -12.27 16.43 10.18
CA LEU A 330 -12.96 16.20 8.93
C LEU A 330 -14.43 16.60 9.13
N MET A 331 -14.89 17.56 8.34
CA MET A 331 -16.28 17.95 8.24
C MET A 331 -16.85 17.39 6.93
N MET A 332 -18.04 16.83 7.00
CA MET A 332 -18.83 16.43 5.85
C MET A 332 -20.23 17.02 5.96
N GLN A 333 -20.72 17.56 4.86
CA GLN A 333 -22.04 18.13 4.75
C GLN A 333 -22.76 17.50 3.55
N LEU A 334 -24.03 17.18 3.72
CA LEU A 334 -24.86 16.61 2.67
C LEU A 334 -26.23 17.27 2.63
N PRO A 335 -26.76 17.63 1.45
CA PRO A 335 -28.11 18.16 1.34
C PRO A 335 -29.12 17.08 1.71
N LEU A 336 -30.00 17.40 2.66
CA LEU A 336 -31.01 16.49 3.19
C LEU A 336 -31.92 15.95 2.07
N SER A 337 -32.19 16.77 1.05
CA SER A 337 -32.98 16.39 -0.12
C SER A 337 -32.34 15.28 -0.97
N ALA A 338 -31.02 15.30 -1.15
CA ALA A 338 -30.32 14.26 -1.93
C ALA A 338 -30.33 12.91 -1.18
N VAL A 339 -30.18 12.96 0.14
CA VAL A 339 -30.17 11.76 0.98
C VAL A 339 -31.58 11.19 1.14
N MET A 340 -32.59 12.04 1.30
CA MET A 340 -33.99 11.64 1.53
C MET A 340 -34.77 11.35 0.24
N ALA A 341 -34.21 11.56 -0.94
CA ALA A 341 -34.92 11.42 -2.22
C ALA A 341 -35.61 10.05 -2.38
N ASP A 342 -34.92 8.96 -2.02
CA ASP A 342 -35.48 7.60 -2.12
C ASP A 342 -36.59 7.36 -1.10
N SER A 343 -36.44 7.88 0.13
CA SER A 343 -37.45 7.81 1.19
C SER A 343 -38.70 8.61 0.83
N GLN A 344 -38.53 9.83 0.29
CA GLN A 344 -39.63 10.68 -0.17
C GLN A 344 -40.38 10.04 -1.36
N LYS A 345 -39.66 9.40 -2.28
CA LYS A 345 -40.27 8.66 -3.38
C LYS A 345 -41.12 7.50 -2.87
N LEU A 346 -40.59 6.70 -1.94
CA LEU A 346 -41.34 5.62 -1.30
C LEU A 346 -42.59 6.12 -0.56
N GLN A 347 -42.49 7.24 0.17
CA GLN A 347 -43.64 7.87 0.81
C GLN A 347 -44.70 8.32 -0.22
N SER A 348 -44.26 8.92 -1.33
CA SER A 348 -45.17 9.36 -2.40
C SER A 348 -45.87 8.20 -3.10
N ASP A 349 -45.18 7.07 -3.30
CA ASP A 349 -45.74 5.86 -3.89
C ASP A 349 -46.79 5.23 -2.94
N LEU A 350 -46.51 5.19 -1.63
CA LEU A 350 -47.46 4.73 -0.61
C LEU A 350 -48.71 5.62 -0.53
N GLU A 351 -48.58 6.94 -0.66
CA GLU A 351 -49.71 7.86 -0.71
C GLU A 351 -50.56 7.69 -1.98
N ALA A 352 -49.92 7.46 -3.13
CA ALA A 352 -50.61 7.19 -4.39
C ALA A 352 -51.38 5.86 -4.34
N GLN A 353 -50.78 4.82 -3.75
CA GLN A 353 -51.42 3.54 -3.52
C GLN A 353 -52.64 3.68 -2.58
N ARG A 354 -52.52 4.46 -1.50
CA ARG A 354 -53.64 4.75 -0.58
C ARG A 354 -54.84 5.40 -1.27
N LYS A 355 -54.62 6.36 -2.16
CA LYS A 355 -55.75 7.00 -2.90
C LYS A 355 -56.50 5.97 -3.73
N THR A 356 -55.76 5.03 -4.32
CA THR A 356 -56.34 3.93 -5.11
C THR A 356 -57.11 2.96 -4.22
N ASP A 357 -56.56 2.57 -3.08
CA ASP A 357 -57.18 1.62 -2.14
C ASP A 357 -58.42 2.21 -1.45
N ILE A 358 -58.35 3.47 -0.99
CA ILE A 358 -59.50 4.18 -0.41
C ILE A 358 -60.62 4.33 -1.45
N PHE A 359 -60.29 4.71 -2.68
CA PHE A 359 -61.28 4.84 -3.75
C PHE A 359 -61.95 3.50 -4.07
N GLY A 360 -61.16 2.42 -4.14
CA GLY A 360 -61.66 1.05 -4.30
C GLY A 360 -62.58 0.60 -3.16
N MET A 361 -62.18 0.82 -1.90
CA MET A 361 -62.98 0.49 -0.71
C MET A 361 -64.27 1.31 -0.62
N THR A 362 -64.25 2.58 -1.04
CA THR A 362 -65.43 3.45 -1.03
C THR A 362 -66.45 3.01 -2.09
N ILE A 363 -65.98 2.64 -3.29
CA ILE A 363 -66.83 2.09 -4.36
C ILE A 363 -67.38 0.71 -3.95
N ALA A 364 -66.56 -0.18 -3.40
CA ALA A 364 -67.01 -1.47 -2.92
C ALA A 364 -68.04 -1.35 -1.79
N GLY A 365 -67.83 -0.42 -0.84
CA GLY A 365 -68.78 -0.14 0.24
C GLY A 365 -70.12 0.43 -0.25
N LEU A 366 -70.09 1.35 -1.23
CA LEU A 366 -71.29 1.89 -1.87
C LEU A 366 -72.04 0.85 -2.72
N LEU A 367 -71.31 -0.05 -3.40
CA LEU A 367 -71.90 -1.17 -4.13
C LEU A 367 -72.56 -2.17 -3.18
N ILE A 368 -71.92 -2.52 -2.06
CA ILE A 368 -72.49 -3.45 -1.06
C ILE A 368 -73.72 -2.83 -0.38
N ALA A 369 -73.69 -1.54 -0.03
CA ALA A 369 -74.83 -0.82 0.51
C ALA A 369 -75.98 -0.69 -0.52
N GLY A 370 -75.64 -0.44 -1.79
CA GLY A 370 -76.59 -0.36 -2.90
C GLY A 370 -77.26 -1.70 -3.20
N ILE A 371 -76.49 -2.78 -3.26
CA ILE A 371 -76.99 -4.15 -3.43
C ILE A 371 -77.84 -4.55 -2.21
N GLY A 372 -77.45 -4.19 -0.99
CA GLY A 372 -78.23 -4.44 0.23
C GLY A 372 -79.59 -3.76 0.24
N LEU A 373 -79.69 -2.50 -0.19
CA LEU A 373 -80.96 -1.77 -0.34
C LEU A 373 -81.83 -2.32 -1.48
N LEU A 374 -81.22 -2.80 -2.55
CA LEU A 374 -81.88 -3.38 -3.73
C LEU A 374 -82.44 -4.79 -3.43
N VAL A 375 -81.73 -5.59 -2.62
CA VAL A 375 -82.19 -6.89 -2.12
C VAL A 375 -83.37 -6.74 -1.14
N ILE A 376 -83.41 -5.69 -0.31
CA ILE A 376 -84.54 -5.39 0.60
C ILE A 376 -85.81 -4.97 -0.17
N TRP A 377 -85.67 -4.35 -1.34
CA TRP A 377 -86.78 -3.99 -2.24
C TRP A 377 -87.32 -5.19 -3.03
N LEU A 378 -86.45 -6.08 -3.51
CA LEU A 378 -86.82 -7.25 -4.33
C LEU A 378 -87.58 -8.35 -3.57
N VAL A 379 -87.32 -8.52 -2.27
CA VAL A 379 -88.00 -9.54 -1.43
C VAL A 379 -89.48 -9.19 -1.16
N GLY A 380 -89.87 -7.93 -1.35
CA GLY A 380 -91.23 -7.43 -1.06
C GLY A 380 -92.31 -7.77 -2.09
N HIS A 381 -91.99 -8.25 -3.29
CA HIS A 381 -92.99 -8.26 -4.39
C HIS A 381 -93.09 -9.51 -5.26
N GLY A 382 -93.20 -10.71 -4.69
CA GLY A 382 -93.82 -11.82 -5.44
C GLY A 382 -93.10 -13.16 -5.43
N ILE A 383 -92.40 -13.44 -4.35
CA ILE A 383 -91.58 -14.64 -4.19
C ILE A 383 -92.39 -15.69 -3.42
N ALA A 384 -93.39 -16.32 -4.05
CA ALA A 384 -94.09 -17.43 -3.38
C ALA A 384 -94.54 -18.59 -4.27
N ARG A 385 -94.36 -18.56 -5.61
CA ARG A 385 -94.80 -19.72 -6.41
C ARG A 385 -93.95 -20.19 -7.59
N PRO A 386 -93.20 -19.36 -8.35
CA PRO A 386 -92.34 -19.90 -9.43
C PRO A 386 -91.00 -20.45 -8.93
N LEU A 387 -90.56 -20.06 -7.73
CA LEU A 387 -89.31 -20.50 -7.07
C LEU A 387 -89.14 -22.02 -7.01
N LYS A 388 -90.25 -22.78 -6.97
CA LYS A 388 -90.21 -24.25 -6.91
C LYS A 388 -89.68 -24.91 -8.19
N GLN A 389 -89.78 -24.26 -9.35
CA GLN A 389 -89.27 -24.82 -10.61
C GLN A 389 -87.80 -24.46 -10.87
N MET A 390 -87.31 -23.29 -10.41
CA MET A 390 -85.89 -22.94 -10.50
C MET A 390 -85.04 -23.56 -9.39
N VAL A 391 -85.60 -23.83 -8.20
CA VAL A 391 -84.94 -24.62 -7.13
C VAL A 391 -84.69 -26.07 -7.57
N ALA A 392 -85.54 -26.64 -8.43
CA ALA A 392 -85.33 -27.99 -8.95
C ALA A 392 -84.08 -28.08 -9.85
N MET A 393 -83.79 -27.04 -10.66
CA MET A 393 -82.60 -27.00 -11.53
C MET A 393 -81.34 -26.49 -10.79
N LEU A 394 -81.50 -25.63 -9.78
CA LEU A 394 -80.42 -25.27 -8.84
C LEU A 394 -80.03 -26.47 -7.97
N ASN A 395 -80.97 -27.35 -7.58
CA ASN A 395 -80.65 -28.64 -6.99
C ASN A 395 -80.03 -29.60 -8.01
N ASP A 396 -80.40 -29.55 -9.30
CA ASP A 396 -79.78 -30.40 -10.33
C ASP A 396 -78.32 -29.96 -10.63
N ILE A 397 -77.98 -28.67 -10.50
CA ILE A 397 -76.60 -28.16 -10.59
C ILE A 397 -75.85 -28.30 -9.25
N ALA A 398 -76.53 -28.17 -8.11
CA ALA A 398 -75.93 -28.33 -6.77
C ALA A 398 -75.83 -29.80 -6.29
N GLN A 399 -76.56 -30.73 -6.92
CA GLN A 399 -76.54 -32.18 -6.65
C GLN A 399 -76.11 -33.02 -7.87
N GLY A 400 -75.89 -32.42 -9.04
CA GLY A 400 -75.46 -33.10 -10.28
C GLY A 400 -74.00 -32.84 -10.67
N GLU A 401 -73.54 -33.49 -11.75
CA GLU A 401 -72.15 -33.57 -12.23
C GLU A 401 -71.56 -32.24 -12.82
N GLY A 402 -72.00 -31.07 -12.36
CA GLY A 402 -71.39 -29.79 -12.75
C GLY A 402 -71.46 -29.42 -14.24
N ASP A 403 -72.49 -29.87 -14.97
CA ASP A 403 -72.63 -29.61 -16.42
C ASP A 403 -73.05 -28.17 -16.75
N LEU A 404 -72.04 -27.32 -16.95
CA LEU A 404 -72.19 -25.90 -17.29
C LEU A 404 -72.59 -25.68 -18.76
N THR A 405 -72.73 -26.72 -19.59
CA THR A 405 -73.15 -26.60 -21.00
C THR A 405 -74.67 -26.42 -21.16
N ARG A 406 -75.45 -26.68 -20.09
CA ARG A 406 -76.91 -26.52 -20.09
C ARG A 406 -77.31 -25.04 -20.18
N ARG A 407 -78.42 -24.77 -20.87
CA ARG A 407 -78.97 -23.42 -21.04
C ARG A 407 -80.47 -23.42 -20.77
N LEU A 408 -80.97 -22.32 -20.21
CA LEU A 408 -82.40 -22.08 -20.07
C LEU A 408 -82.96 -21.57 -21.41
N THR A 409 -83.97 -22.24 -21.96
CA THR A 409 -84.73 -21.79 -23.13
C THR A 409 -86.00 -21.09 -22.66
N SER A 410 -86.16 -19.80 -22.94
CA SER A 410 -87.38 -19.05 -22.63
C SER A 410 -87.69 -18.06 -23.75
N ASP A 411 -88.87 -18.17 -24.36
CA ASP A 411 -89.40 -17.26 -25.39
C ASP A 411 -90.26 -16.13 -24.79
N ARG A 412 -90.07 -15.82 -23.50
CA ARG A 412 -90.82 -14.75 -22.82
C ARG A 412 -90.04 -13.44 -22.80
N ALA A 413 -90.73 -12.33 -23.05
CA ALA A 413 -90.18 -10.96 -23.00
C ALA A 413 -90.43 -10.27 -21.63
N ASP A 414 -90.68 -11.06 -20.58
CA ASP A 414 -90.93 -10.60 -19.20
C ASP A 414 -89.71 -10.82 -18.28
N GLU A 415 -89.84 -10.49 -17.00
CA GLU A 415 -88.77 -10.55 -16.01
C GLU A 415 -88.18 -11.97 -15.84
N LEU A 416 -88.94 -13.01 -16.15
CA LEU A 416 -88.48 -14.40 -16.10
C LEU A 416 -87.67 -14.79 -17.35
N GLY A 417 -88.02 -14.25 -18.52
CA GLY A 417 -87.16 -14.31 -19.71
C GLY A 417 -85.83 -13.58 -19.52
N ALA A 418 -85.85 -12.42 -18.87
CA ALA A 418 -84.64 -11.68 -18.51
C ALA A 418 -83.73 -12.45 -17.52
N ILE A 419 -84.31 -13.18 -16.56
CA ILE A 419 -83.57 -14.05 -15.63
C ILE A 419 -82.95 -15.25 -16.35
N ALA A 420 -83.66 -15.88 -17.29
CA ALA A 420 -83.13 -16.98 -18.10
C ALA A 420 -81.94 -16.51 -18.96
N ALA A 421 -82.02 -15.33 -19.57
CA ALA A 421 -80.92 -14.71 -20.32
C ALA A 421 -79.72 -14.34 -19.42
N GLY A 422 -79.98 -13.73 -18.26
CA GLY A 422 -78.95 -13.39 -17.27
C GLY A 422 -78.23 -14.61 -16.70
N PHE A 423 -78.96 -15.71 -16.45
CA PHE A 423 -78.39 -16.98 -16.01
C PHE A 423 -77.50 -17.62 -17.09
N ASN A 424 -77.92 -17.61 -18.35
CA ASN A 424 -77.09 -18.08 -19.45
C ASN A 424 -75.81 -17.23 -19.61
N THR A 425 -75.87 -15.91 -19.42
CA THR A 425 -74.69 -15.03 -19.44
C THR A 425 -73.76 -15.30 -18.26
N PHE A 426 -74.31 -15.58 -17.07
CA PHE A 426 -73.54 -16.02 -15.91
C PHE A 426 -72.80 -17.35 -16.17
N LEU A 427 -73.49 -18.35 -16.76
CA LEU A 427 -72.86 -19.62 -17.14
C LEU A 427 -71.76 -19.44 -18.19
N ILE A 428 -71.94 -18.56 -19.18
CA ILE A 428 -70.88 -18.25 -20.16
C ILE A 428 -69.65 -17.64 -19.48
N LYS A 429 -69.83 -16.69 -18.55
CA LYS A 429 -68.71 -16.12 -17.79
C LYS A 429 -68.04 -17.17 -16.89
N LEU A 430 -68.83 -18.05 -16.26
CA LEU A 430 -68.31 -19.12 -15.43
C LEU A 430 -67.51 -20.15 -16.24
N GLN A 431 -67.99 -20.55 -17.43
CA GLN A 431 -67.25 -21.38 -18.38
C GLN A 431 -65.93 -20.73 -18.81
N GLY A 432 -65.96 -19.42 -19.13
CA GLY A 432 -64.75 -18.67 -19.47
C GLY A 432 -63.73 -18.64 -18.32
N MET A 433 -64.20 -18.38 -17.09
CA MET A 433 -63.35 -18.41 -15.89
C MET A 433 -62.77 -19.81 -15.64
N ILE A 434 -63.59 -20.86 -15.70
CA ILE A 434 -63.11 -22.24 -15.50
C ILE A 434 -62.10 -22.64 -16.58
N THR A 435 -62.33 -22.28 -17.84
CA THR A 435 -61.37 -22.52 -18.94
C THR A 435 -60.04 -21.80 -18.70
N GLN A 436 -60.10 -20.55 -18.22
CA GLN A 436 -58.92 -19.76 -17.88
C GLN A 436 -58.16 -20.33 -16.67
N VAL A 437 -58.87 -20.86 -15.66
CA VAL A 437 -58.27 -21.55 -14.52
C VAL A 437 -57.60 -22.86 -14.96
N VAL A 438 -58.24 -23.69 -15.79
CA VAL A 438 -57.63 -24.91 -16.35
C VAL A 438 -56.33 -24.57 -17.09
N SER A 439 -56.35 -23.54 -17.94
CA SER A 439 -55.15 -23.08 -18.65
C SER A 439 -54.06 -22.58 -17.69
N SER A 440 -54.43 -21.88 -16.62
CA SER A 440 -53.48 -21.37 -15.62
C SER A 440 -52.86 -22.50 -14.80
N VAL A 441 -53.66 -23.50 -14.41
CA VAL A 441 -53.19 -24.71 -13.71
C VAL A 441 -52.22 -25.52 -14.57
N GLN A 442 -52.50 -25.65 -15.88
CA GLN A 442 -51.57 -26.31 -16.81
C GLN A 442 -50.24 -25.55 -16.89
N LYS A 443 -50.26 -24.21 -17.01
CA LYS A 443 -49.04 -23.40 -17.01
C LYS A 443 -48.23 -23.52 -15.71
N VAL A 444 -48.90 -23.63 -14.56
CA VAL A 444 -48.24 -23.87 -13.27
C VAL A 444 -47.59 -25.24 -13.24
N SER A 445 -48.26 -26.29 -13.73
CA SER A 445 -47.68 -27.64 -13.84
C SER A 445 -46.44 -27.65 -14.74
N ASP A 446 -46.54 -27.07 -15.95
CA ASP A 446 -45.43 -27.02 -16.91
C ASP A 446 -44.24 -26.23 -16.35
N SER A 447 -44.52 -25.08 -15.70
CA SER A 447 -43.48 -24.27 -15.06
C SER A 447 -42.82 -25.00 -13.89
N SER A 448 -43.57 -25.78 -13.11
CA SER A 448 -43.03 -26.55 -11.99
C SER A 448 -42.13 -27.68 -12.47
N GLU A 449 -42.52 -28.39 -13.52
CA GLU A 449 -41.67 -29.42 -14.16
C GLU A 449 -40.37 -28.81 -14.71
N HIS A 450 -40.46 -27.65 -15.37
CA HIS A 450 -39.29 -26.94 -15.87
C HIS A 450 -38.37 -26.46 -14.73
N THR A 451 -38.92 -25.98 -13.61
CA THR A 451 -38.13 -25.61 -12.42
C THR A 451 -37.46 -26.82 -11.77
N ALA A 452 -38.12 -27.98 -11.73
CA ALA A 452 -37.53 -29.22 -11.25
C ALA A 452 -36.35 -29.69 -12.11
N ASP A 453 -36.45 -29.59 -13.44
CA ASP A 453 -35.33 -29.89 -14.35
C ASP A 453 -34.14 -28.96 -14.14
N ILE A 454 -34.41 -27.64 -14.00
CA ILE A 454 -33.36 -26.65 -13.67
C ILE A 454 -32.69 -27.03 -12.35
N ALA A 455 -33.45 -27.36 -11.31
CA ALA A 455 -32.91 -27.74 -10.01
C ALA A 455 -31.99 -28.97 -10.09
N ILE A 456 -32.40 -30.02 -10.81
CA ILE A 456 -31.57 -31.24 -11.02
C ILE A 456 -30.27 -30.89 -11.74
N ARG A 457 -30.35 -30.09 -12.81
CA ARG A 457 -29.17 -29.65 -13.57
C ARG A 457 -28.24 -28.77 -12.74
N THR A 458 -28.79 -27.89 -11.90
CA THR A 458 -28.02 -27.07 -10.97
C THR A 458 -27.25 -27.96 -10.00
N ASN A 459 -27.90 -28.98 -9.43
CA ASN A 459 -27.27 -29.90 -8.48
C ASN A 459 -26.14 -30.72 -9.15
N GLN A 460 -26.35 -31.19 -10.39
CA GLN A 460 -25.28 -31.80 -11.20
C GLN A 460 -24.12 -30.84 -11.50
N GLY A 461 -24.42 -29.56 -11.75
CA GLY A 461 -23.44 -28.51 -11.95
C GLY A 461 -22.58 -28.27 -10.71
N VAL A 462 -23.23 -28.18 -9.54
CA VAL A 462 -22.56 -28.06 -8.24
C VAL A 462 -21.65 -29.25 -7.96
N HIS A 463 -22.08 -30.48 -8.24
CA HIS A 463 -21.21 -31.65 -8.07
C HIS A 463 -19.93 -31.58 -8.90
N LYS A 464 -20.02 -31.14 -10.17
CA LYS A 464 -18.83 -30.92 -11.00
C LYS A 464 -17.94 -29.81 -10.43
N GLN A 465 -18.56 -28.71 -9.99
CA GLN A 465 -17.84 -27.60 -9.38
C GLN A 465 -17.10 -28.02 -8.10
N MET A 466 -17.67 -28.90 -7.27
CA MET A 466 -17.01 -29.42 -6.07
C MET A 466 -15.76 -30.25 -6.39
N VAL A 467 -15.76 -31.01 -7.48
CA VAL A 467 -14.56 -31.74 -7.94
C VAL A 467 -13.46 -30.77 -8.38
N GLU A 468 -13.83 -29.71 -9.11
CA GLU A 468 -12.88 -28.66 -9.53
C GLU A 468 -12.31 -27.91 -8.31
N ILE A 469 -13.14 -27.61 -7.31
CA ILE A 469 -12.72 -26.97 -6.05
C ILE A 469 -11.69 -27.82 -5.31
N ASP A 470 -11.88 -29.14 -5.24
CA ASP A 470 -10.93 -30.07 -4.60
C ASP A 470 -9.58 -30.11 -5.33
N GLN A 471 -9.61 -30.07 -6.67
CA GLN A 471 -8.39 -29.98 -7.48
C GLN A 471 -7.66 -28.65 -7.26
N VAL A 472 -8.38 -27.53 -7.22
CA VAL A 472 -7.79 -26.22 -6.93
C VAL A 472 -7.20 -26.18 -5.52
N ALA A 473 -7.90 -26.72 -4.51
CA ALA A 473 -7.39 -26.81 -3.15
C ALA A 473 -6.06 -27.58 -3.08
N THR A 474 -5.97 -28.70 -3.80
CA THR A 474 -4.74 -29.50 -3.91
C THR A 474 -3.61 -28.70 -4.56
N ALA A 475 -3.88 -28.02 -5.69
CA ALA A 475 -2.89 -27.21 -6.39
C ALA A 475 -2.37 -26.04 -5.52
N VAL A 476 -3.24 -25.42 -4.73
CA VAL A 476 -2.87 -24.34 -3.81
C VAL A 476 -2.02 -24.86 -2.64
N HIS A 477 -2.32 -26.06 -2.14
CA HIS A 477 -1.48 -26.71 -1.13
C HIS A 477 -0.09 -27.03 -1.68
N GLU A 478 0.02 -27.55 -2.90
CA GLU A 478 1.31 -27.78 -3.57
C GLU A 478 2.07 -26.47 -3.81
N MET A 479 1.36 -25.40 -4.20
CA MET A 479 1.94 -24.06 -4.38
C MET A 479 2.53 -23.51 -3.07
N THR A 480 1.83 -23.70 -1.95
CA THR A 480 2.31 -23.27 -0.63
C THR A 480 3.59 -24.01 -0.25
N ALA A 481 3.62 -25.33 -0.45
CA ALA A 481 4.80 -26.14 -0.17
C ALA A 481 5.99 -25.74 -1.05
N THR A 482 5.77 -25.51 -2.34
CA THR A 482 6.85 -25.10 -3.25
C THR A 482 7.35 -23.70 -2.96
N ALA A 483 6.49 -22.75 -2.58
CA ALA A 483 6.90 -21.42 -2.14
C ALA A 483 7.80 -21.49 -0.89
N GLN A 484 7.44 -22.30 0.11
CA GLN A 484 8.28 -22.52 1.29
C GLN A 484 9.64 -23.15 0.94
N ASP A 485 9.66 -24.11 0.02
CA ASP A 485 10.91 -24.71 -0.48
C ASP A 485 11.79 -23.70 -1.22
N VAL A 486 11.20 -22.82 -2.04
CA VAL A 486 11.93 -21.74 -2.73
C VAL A 486 12.53 -20.76 -1.72
N ALA A 487 11.77 -20.33 -0.71
CA ALA A 487 12.27 -19.45 0.34
C ALA A 487 13.46 -20.07 1.10
N ARG A 488 13.35 -21.37 1.44
CA ARG A 488 14.43 -22.12 2.08
C ARG A 488 15.67 -22.22 1.19
N ASN A 489 15.50 -22.54 -0.09
CA ASN A 489 16.60 -22.65 -1.04
C ASN A 489 17.29 -21.31 -1.27
N ALA A 490 16.53 -20.22 -1.36
CA ALA A 490 17.06 -18.87 -1.46
C ALA A 490 17.89 -18.50 -0.22
N THR A 491 17.41 -18.84 0.97
CA THR A 491 18.16 -18.63 2.23
C THR A 491 19.47 -19.43 2.24
N GLN A 492 19.45 -20.69 1.80
CA GLN A 492 20.66 -21.50 1.68
C GLN A 492 21.65 -20.94 0.64
N ALA A 493 21.13 -20.43 -0.49
CA ALA A 493 21.95 -19.79 -1.51
C ALA A 493 22.58 -18.47 -1.01
N ALA A 494 21.85 -17.68 -0.21
CA ALA A 494 22.38 -16.49 0.46
C ALA A 494 23.52 -16.84 1.43
N GLN A 495 23.37 -17.90 2.23
CA GLN A 495 24.44 -18.39 3.10
C GLN A 495 25.67 -18.84 2.31
N ALA A 496 25.48 -19.58 1.21
CA ALA A 496 26.58 -20.00 0.34
C ALA A 496 27.28 -18.81 -0.32
N ALA A 497 26.53 -17.79 -0.75
CA ALA A 497 27.07 -16.54 -1.26
C ALA A 497 27.90 -15.82 -0.18
N SER A 498 27.38 -15.69 1.04
CA SER A 498 28.11 -15.09 2.16
C SER A 498 29.44 -15.81 2.47
N HIS A 499 29.46 -17.15 2.43
CA HIS A 499 30.71 -17.91 2.58
C HIS A 499 31.68 -17.67 1.42
N ALA A 500 31.18 -17.54 0.18
CA ALA A 500 32.00 -17.23 -0.98
C ALA A 500 32.61 -15.82 -0.89
N ASP A 501 31.84 -14.84 -0.40
CA ASP A 501 32.32 -13.47 -0.17
C ASP A 501 33.45 -13.43 0.88
N GLN A 502 33.28 -14.14 1.99
CA GLN A 502 34.32 -14.28 3.01
C GLN A 502 35.58 -14.95 2.45
N ALA A 503 35.43 -16.00 1.65
CA ALA A 503 36.55 -16.69 1.02
C ALA A 503 37.29 -15.80 0.01
N ALA A 504 36.56 -15.04 -0.81
CA ALA A 504 37.13 -14.09 -1.77
C ALA A 504 37.84 -12.94 -1.05
N SER A 505 37.24 -12.38 0.01
CA SER A 505 37.85 -11.37 0.88
C SER A 505 39.13 -11.86 1.56
N GLN A 506 39.14 -13.12 2.02
CA GLN A 506 40.35 -13.76 2.52
C GLN A 506 41.41 -13.91 1.41
N GLY A 507 41.00 -14.31 0.21
CA GLY A 507 41.87 -14.40 -0.96
C GLY A 507 42.52 -13.06 -1.30
N MET A 508 41.75 -11.97 -1.27
CA MET A 508 42.27 -10.61 -1.52
C MET A 508 43.36 -10.23 -0.53
N ARG A 509 43.16 -10.54 0.76
CA ARG A 509 44.20 -10.31 1.79
C ARG A 509 45.48 -11.07 1.48
N ILE A 510 45.38 -12.36 1.15
CA ILE A 510 46.54 -13.20 0.82
C ILE A 510 47.28 -12.65 -0.41
N VAL A 511 46.56 -12.23 -1.45
CA VAL A 511 47.15 -11.64 -2.66
C VAL A 511 47.86 -10.32 -2.34
N ARG A 512 47.28 -9.48 -1.48
CA ARG A 512 47.88 -8.22 -1.03
C ARG A 512 49.16 -8.46 -0.25
N ASP A 513 49.15 -9.38 0.71
CA ASP A 513 50.32 -9.75 1.51
C ASP A 513 51.44 -10.35 0.64
N THR A 514 51.05 -11.14 -0.38
CA THR A 514 51.98 -11.69 -1.37
C THR A 514 52.62 -10.58 -2.20
N SER A 515 51.83 -9.61 -2.67
CA SER A 515 52.33 -8.45 -3.41
C SER A 515 53.32 -7.61 -2.58
N THR A 516 53.03 -7.38 -1.30
CA THR A 516 53.95 -6.70 -0.37
C THR A 516 55.26 -7.48 -0.20
N SER A 517 55.18 -8.81 -0.05
CA SER A 517 56.37 -9.67 0.10
C SER A 517 57.24 -9.68 -1.15
N ILE A 518 56.62 -9.71 -2.33
CA ILE A 518 57.31 -9.62 -3.63
C ILE A 518 57.95 -8.22 -3.80
N GLY A 519 57.28 -7.16 -3.37
CA GLY A 519 57.85 -5.81 -3.36
C GLY A 519 59.09 -5.68 -2.46
N ALA A 520 59.09 -6.32 -1.29
CA ALA A 520 60.26 -6.38 -0.43
C ALA A 520 61.42 -7.17 -1.08
N LEU A 521 61.11 -8.28 -1.77
CA LEU A 521 62.10 -9.06 -2.52
C LEU A 521 62.74 -8.24 -3.65
N ALA A 522 61.95 -7.45 -4.39
CA ALA A 522 62.46 -6.53 -5.40
C ALA A 522 63.46 -5.53 -4.80
N GLU A 523 63.17 -4.98 -3.62
CA GLU A 523 64.09 -4.06 -2.93
C GLU A 523 65.40 -4.76 -2.52
N GLU A 524 65.34 -6.00 -2.04
CA GLU A 524 66.52 -6.79 -1.69
C GLU A 524 67.37 -7.13 -2.92
N ILE A 525 66.75 -7.49 -4.05
CA ILE A 525 67.45 -7.70 -5.33
C ILE A 525 68.14 -6.41 -5.77
N GLY A 526 67.47 -5.26 -5.68
CA GLY A 526 68.06 -3.95 -5.99
C GLY A 526 69.29 -3.63 -5.12
N LYS A 527 69.24 -3.95 -3.82
CA LYS A 527 70.41 -3.83 -2.92
C LYS A 527 71.55 -4.76 -3.35
N ALA A 528 71.24 -6.00 -3.70
CA ALA A 528 72.23 -6.98 -4.15
C ALA A 528 72.93 -6.54 -5.45
N VAL A 529 72.19 -5.98 -6.41
CA VAL A 529 72.75 -5.38 -7.64
C VAL A 529 73.79 -4.31 -7.30
N GLY A 530 73.49 -3.41 -6.36
CA GLY A 530 74.43 -2.37 -5.93
C GLY A 530 75.74 -2.91 -5.34
N VAL A 531 75.66 -3.99 -4.54
CA VAL A 531 76.85 -4.67 -3.99
C VAL A 531 77.70 -5.30 -5.10
N VAL A 532 77.06 -5.99 -6.05
CA VAL A 532 77.73 -6.65 -7.18
C VAL A 532 78.38 -5.62 -8.12
N GLN A 533 77.74 -4.48 -8.37
CA GLN A 533 78.33 -3.37 -9.12
C GLN A 533 79.57 -2.78 -8.44
N THR A 534 79.56 -2.71 -7.10
CA THR A 534 80.74 -2.28 -6.32
C THR A 534 81.88 -3.28 -6.49
N LEU A 535 81.59 -4.59 -6.40
CA LEU A 535 82.59 -5.65 -6.65
C LEU A 535 83.17 -5.59 -8.07
N ALA A 536 82.35 -5.29 -9.08
CA ALA A 536 82.81 -5.12 -10.46
C ALA A 536 83.83 -3.97 -10.56
N LYS A 537 83.55 -2.83 -9.92
CA LYS A 537 84.43 -1.66 -9.86
C LYS A 537 85.74 -1.95 -9.12
N ASP A 538 85.68 -2.65 -7.99
CA ASP A 538 86.87 -3.03 -7.23
C ASP A 538 87.76 -3.97 -8.05
N SER A 539 87.16 -4.85 -8.84
CA SER A 539 87.89 -5.74 -9.74
C SER A 539 88.60 -5.01 -10.87
N GLU A 540 88.00 -3.95 -11.42
CA GLU A 540 88.66 -3.05 -12.39
C GLU A 540 89.86 -2.33 -11.76
N ASN A 541 89.72 -1.85 -10.53
CA ASN A 541 90.82 -1.22 -9.78
C ASN A 541 91.97 -2.20 -9.56
N ILE A 542 91.69 -3.46 -9.18
CA ILE A 542 92.71 -4.50 -9.01
C ILE A 542 93.42 -4.78 -10.34
N ASN A 543 92.69 -4.86 -11.46
CA ASN A 543 93.31 -5.06 -12.77
C ASN A 543 94.27 -3.90 -13.16
N ALA A 544 93.92 -2.66 -12.82
CA ALA A 544 94.81 -1.50 -13.02
C ALA A 544 96.09 -1.62 -12.19
N ILE A 545 95.99 -2.05 -10.93
CA ILE A 545 97.15 -2.32 -10.04
C ILE A 545 98.03 -3.43 -10.62
N LEU A 546 97.44 -4.55 -11.06
CA LEU A 546 98.19 -5.67 -11.64
C LEU A 546 98.94 -5.27 -12.91
N THR A 547 98.33 -4.41 -13.75
CA THR A 547 98.98 -3.87 -14.95
C THR A 547 100.22 -3.04 -14.56
N ALA A 548 100.12 -2.23 -13.50
CA ALA A 548 101.25 -1.47 -12.99
C ALA A 548 102.36 -2.38 -12.42
N ILE A 549 102.01 -3.42 -11.66
CA ILE A 549 102.99 -4.39 -11.11
C ILE A 549 103.68 -5.17 -12.23
N ARG A 550 102.94 -5.61 -13.27
CA ARG A 550 103.51 -6.24 -14.45
C ARG A 550 104.52 -5.32 -15.15
N GLY A 551 104.18 -4.04 -15.30
CA GLY A 551 105.09 -3.02 -15.83
C GLY A 551 106.35 -2.85 -14.99
N ILE A 552 106.24 -2.84 -13.66
CA ILE A 552 107.39 -2.80 -12.73
C ILE A 552 108.24 -4.06 -12.86
N ALA A 553 107.63 -5.24 -12.95
CA ALA A 553 108.33 -6.51 -13.12
C ALA A 553 109.09 -6.57 -14.46
N GLU A 554 108.48 -6.08 -15.55
CA GLU A 554 109.13 -5.97 -16.87
C GLU A 554 110.32 -5.00 -16.85
N GLN A 555 110.16 -3.83 -16.22
CA GLN A 555 111.25 -2.88 -16.02
C GLN A 555 112.38 -3.48 -15.16
N THR A 556 112.03 -4.19 -14.09
CA THR A 556 113.00 -4.86 -13.19
C THR A 556 113.74 -5.97 -13.92
N ASN A 557 113.06 -6.75 -14.76
CA ASN A 557 113.65 -7.79 -15.61
C ASN A 557 114.64 -7.19 -16.62
N LEU A 558 114.31 -6.05 -17.24
CA LEU A 558 115.20 -5.32 -18.16
C LEU A 558 116.42 -4.72 -17.44
N LEU A 559 116.22 -4.12 -16.26
CA LEU A 559 117.31 -3.60 -15.42
C LEU A 559 118.25 -4.72 -14.97
N ALA A 560 117.71 -5.86 -14.55
CA ALA A 560 118.47 -7.03 -14.14
C ALA A 560 119.24 -7.65 -15.33
N LEU A 561 118.64 -7.68 -16.52
CA LEU A 561 119.33 -8.11 -17.74
C LEU A 561 120.51 -7.20 -18.09
N ASN A 562 120.32 -5.88 -18.03
CA ASN A 562 121.40 -4.92 -18.27
C ASN A 562 122.53 -5.07 -17.23
N ALA A 563 122.18 -5.29 -15.96
CA ALA A 563 123.16 -5.54 -14.90
C ALA A 563 123.92 -6.87 -15.09
N ALA A 564 123.24 -7.94 -15.53
CA ALA A 564 123.87 -9.22 -15.84
C ALA A 564 124.84 -9.12 -17.03
N ILE A 565 124.48 -8.34 -18.07
CA ILE A 565 125.35 -8.05 -19.22
C ILE A 565 126.62 -7.31 -18.74
N GLU A 566 126.47 -6.27 -17.93
CA GLU A 566 127.62 -5.48 -17.46
C GLU A 566 128.50 -6.27 -16.46
N ALA A 567 127.89 -7.14 -15.65
CA ALA A 567 128.61 -8.06 -14.78
C ALA A 567 129.40 -9.11 -15.57
N ALA A 568 128.87 -9.63 -16.67
CA ALA A 568 129.60 -10.52 -17.59
C ALA A 568 130.76 -9.78 -18.29
N ARG A 569 130.59 -8.48 -18.56
CA ARG A 569 131.61 -7.60 -19.16
C ARG A 569 132.80 -7.33 -18.23
N ALA A 570 132.58 -7.36 -16.91
CA ALA A 570 133.61 -7.17 -15.87
C ALA A 570 134.45 -8.43 -15.56
N GLY A 571 134.17 -9.57 -16.19
CA GLY A 571 134.95 -10.82 -16.04
C GLY A 571 134.88 -11.43 -14.62
N GLU A 572 136.00 -11.96 -14.12
CA GLU A 572 136.08 -12.62 -12.80
C GLU A 572 135.66 -11.71 -11.62
N GLN A 573 135.82 -10.39 -11.73
CA GLN A 573 135.42 -9.43 -10.69
C GLN A 573 133.90 -9.20 -10.62
N GLY A 574 133.15 -9.50 -11.69
CA GLY A 574 131.69 -9.32 -11.78
C GLY A 574 130.87 -10.53 -11.35
N ARG A 575 131.52 -11.65 -10.99
CA ARG A 575 130.85 -12.95 -10.80
C ARG A 575 129.78 -12.96 -9.70
N GLY A 576 130.03 -12.28 -8.59
CA GLY A 576 129.06 -12.13 -7.51
C GLY A 576 127.86 -11.27 -7.89
N PHE A 577 128.08 -10.20 -8.66
CA PHE A 577 127.02 -9.33 -9.18
C PHE A 577 126.17 -10.03 -10.25
N ALA A 578 126.78 -10.86 -11.10
CA ALA A 578 126.06 -11.64 -12.11
C ALA A 578 125.03 -12.59 -11.48
N VAL A 579 125.40 -13.28 -10.39
CA VAL A 579 124.49 -14.19 -9.67
C VAL A 579 123.30 -13.43 -9.07
N VAL A 580 123.54 -12.26 -8.46
CA VAL A 580 122.46 -11.42 -7.91
C VAL A 580 121.56 -10.88 -9.02
N ALA A 581 122.14 -10.45 -10.15
CA ALA A 581 121.38 -9.98 -11.30
C ALA A 581 120.50 -11.08 -11.91
N ASP A 582 121.00 -12.32 -12.04
CA ASP A 582 120.22 -13.46 -12.50
C ASP A 582 119.10 -13.84 -11.50
N GLU A 583 119.35 -13.75 -10.19
CA GLU A 583 118.32 -14.02 -9.17
C GLU A 583 117.22 -12.94 -9.19
N VAL A 584 117.58 -11.65 -9.34
CA VAL A 584 116.61 -10.55 -9.51
C VAL A 584 115.83 -10.73 -10.81
N ARG A 585 116.48 -11.15 -11.90
CA ARG A 585 115.81 -11.44 -13.17
C ARG A 585 114.80 -12.58 -13.03
N ASN A 586 115.19 -13.68 -12.37
CA ASN A 586 114.31 -14.81 -12.08
C ASN A 586 113.12 -14.39 -11.19
N LEU A 587 113.36 -13.55 -10.18
CA LEU A 587 112.29 -13.01 -9.31
C LEU A 587 111.32 -12.12 -10.11
N ALA A 588 111.83 -11.27 -10.99
CA ALA A 588 111.02 -10.43 -11.87
C ALA A 588 110.17 -11.27 -12.85
N GLN A 589 110.73 -12.32 -13.44
CA GLN A 589 109.99 -13.27 -14.28
C GLN A 589 108.92 -14.04 -13.49
N LYS A 590 109.23 -14.50 -12.27
CA LYS A 590 108.24 -15.13 -11.38
C LYS A 590 107.11 -14.16 -11.00
N THR A 591 107.45 -12.89 -10.77
CA THR A 591 106.47 -11.83 -10.46
C THR A 591 105.56 -11.57 -11.65
N GLN A 592 106.13 -11.47 -12.86
CA GLN A 592 105.36 -11.29 -14.11
C GLN A 592 104.39 -12.46 -14.35
N LYS A 593 104.87 -13.70 -14.18
CA LYS A 593 104.04 -14.90 -14.29
C LYS A 593 102.91 -14.93 -13.25
N ALA A 594 103.21 -14.61 -11.98
CA ALA A 594 102.21 -14.55 -10.93
C ALA A 594 101.16 -13.45 -11.20
N THR A 595 101.58 -12.27 -11.70
CA THR A 595 100.64 -11.21 -12.07
C THR A 595 99.74 -11.61 -13.24
N GLU A 596 100.23 -12.40 -14.19
CA GLU A 596 99.44 -12.91 -15.32
C GLU A 596 98.41 -13.96 -14.89
N GLU A 597 98.78 -14.84 -13.96
CA GLU A 597 97.86 -15.79 -13.31
C GLU A 597 96.76 -15.05 -12.52
N ILE A 598 97.12 -14.02 -11.73
CA ILE A 598 96.14 -13.20 -11.01
C ILE A 598 95.25 -12.40 -11.97
N GLN A 599 95.82 -11.83 -13.04
CA GLN A 599 95.06 -11.11 -14.06
C GLN A 599 94.01 -12.03 -14.71
N THR A 600 94.35 -13.28 -14.99
CA THR A 600 93.40 -14.28 -15.50
C THR A 600 92.27 -14.55 -14.49
N MET A 601 92.58 -14.69 -13.20
CA MET A 601 91.56 -14.84 -12.15
C MET A 601 90.64 -13.62 -12.04
N ILE A 602 91.18 -12.41 -12.15
CA ILE A 602 90.39 -11.17 -12.11
C ILE A 602 89.49 -11.05 -13.34
N GLN A 603 89.96 -11.43 -14.54
CA GLN A 603 89.11 -11.48 -15.73
C GLN A 603 87.95 -12.47 -15.58
N GLN A 604 88.21 -13.65 -15.02
CA GLN A 604 87.16 -14.63 -14.70
C GLN A 604 86.17 -14.08 -13.67
N LEU A 605 86.65 -13.39 -12.63
CA LEU A 605 85.81 -12.76 -11.62
C LEU A 605 84.96 -11.64 -12.20
N GLN A 606 85.52 -10.78 -13.06
CA GLN A 606 84.77 -9.74 -13.77
C GLN A 606 83.67 -10.34 -14.67
N GLN A 607 83.99 -11.41 -15.40
CA GLN A 607 83.02 -12.11 -16.24
C GLN A 607 81.89 -12.70 -15.38
N GLY A 608 82.23 -13.40 -14.29
CA GLY A 608 81.24 -13.95 -13.36
C GLY A 608 80.36 -12.87 -12.72
N THR A 609 80.95 -11.72 -12.38
CA THR A 609 80.21 -10.57 -11.82
C THR A 609 79.21 -10.00 -12.83
N ARG A 610 79.58 -9.88 -14.11
CA ARG A 610 78.66 -9.45 -15.19
C ARG A 610 77.51 -10.43 -15.40
N ASP A 611 77.78 -11.72 -15.34
CA ASP A 611 76.75 -12.74 -15.47
C ASP A 611 75.77 -12.71 -14.28
N VAL A 612 76.26 -12.47 -13.06
CA VAL A 612 75.41 -12.26 -11.86
C VAL A 612 74.52 -11.03 -12.00
N VAL A 613 75.06 -9.89 -12.46
CA VAL A 613 74.26 -8.67 -12.70
C VAL A 613 73.12 -8.95 -13.68
N ARG A 614 73.41 -9.65 -14.79
CA ARG A 614 72.38 -9.99 -15.79
C ARG A 614 71.26 -10.85 -15.20
N VAL A 615 71.60 -11.84 -14.39
CA VAL A 615 70.60 -12.70 -13.70
C VAL A 615 69.78 -11.89 -12.69
N MET A 616 70.39 -10.94 -11.99
CA MET A 616 69.67 -10.07 -11.05
C MET A 616 68.73 -9.10 -11.76
N GLU A 617 69.14 -8.52 -12.90
CA GLU A 617 68.27 -7.67 -13.74
C GLU A 617 67.06 -8.46 -14.28
N ASP A 618 67.27 -9.70 -14.74
CA ASP A 618 66.18 -10.59 -15.15
C ASP A 618 65.26 -10.94 -13.97
N SER A 619 65.85 -11.21 -12.81
CA SER A 619 65.08 -11.50 -11.58
C SER A 619 64.25 -10.28 -11.13
N GLN A 620 64.77 -9.07 -11.29
CA GLN A 620 64.03 -7.83 -11.03
C GLN A 620 62.81 -7.71 -11.95
N ASN A 621 63.00 -7.89 -13.27
CA ASN A 621 61.91 -7.85 -14.24
C ASN A 621 60.81 -8.87 -13.93
N ARG A 622 61.20 -10.12 -13.59
CA ARG A 622 60.25 -11.18 -13.22
C ARG A 622 59.49 -10.88 -11.92
N THR A 623 60.13 -10.17 -11.01
CA THR A 623 59.51 -9.74 -9.75
C THR A 623 58.46 -8.66 -10.03
N ASP A 624 58.75 -7.69 -10.90
CA ASP A 624 57.79 -6.67 -11.36
C ASP A 624 56.59 -7.29 -12.08
N GLU A 625 56.82 -8.26 -12.98
CA GLU A 625 55.72 -9.03 -13.62
C GLU A 625 54.86 -9.76 -12.58
N SER A 626 55.47 -10.32 -11.54
CA SER A 626 54.75 -11.02 -10.47
C SER A 626 53.87 -10.06 -9.65
N VAL A 627 54.33 -8.83 -9.39
CA VAL A 627 53.50 -7.77 -8.77
C VAL A 627 52.31 -7.41 -9.66
N GLN A 628 52.51 -7.28 -10.98
CA GLN A 628 51.41 -7.01 -11.91
C GLN A 628 50.38 -8.15 -11.96
N HIS A 629 50.83 -9.41 -11.92
CA HIS A 629 49.93 -10.56 -11.85
C HIS A 629 49.15 -10.60 -10.54
N ALA A 630 49.78 -10.27 -9.41
CA ALA A 630 49.09 -10.16 -8.12
C ALA A 630 48.02 -9.05 -8.15
N ALA A 631 48.31 -7.90 -8.76
CA ALA A 631 47.34 -6.82 -8.93
C ALA A 631 46.11 -7.26 -9.75
N LYS A 632 46.32 -7.95 -10.88
CA LYS A 632 45.22 -8.50 -11.69
C LYS A 632 44.39 -9.55 -10.94
N ALA A 633 45.04 -10.38 -10.13
CA ALA A 633 44.34 -11.35 -9.29
C ALA A 633 43.47 -10.65 -8.21
N ALA A 634 43.96 -9.55 -7.64
CA ALA A 634 43.19 -8.75 -6.68
C ALA A 634 41.94 -8.14 -7.33
N GLU A 635 42.07 -7.55 -8.52
CA GLU A 635 40.94 -6.98 -9.29
C GLU A 635 39.88 -8.06 -9.65
N ALA A 636 40.33 -9.25 -10.03
CA ALA A 636 39.43 -10.38 -10.31
C ALA A 636 38.65 -10.81 -9.05
N LEU A 637 39.31 -10.85 -7.89
CA LEU A 637 38.67 -11.18 -6.62
C LEU A 637 37.69 -10.09 -6.16
N GLU A 638 38.01 -8.82 -6.38
CA GLU A 638 37.09 -7.69 -6.13
C GLU A 638 35.82 -7.81 -7.00
N THR A 639 35.99 -8.14 -8.28
CA THR A 639 34.87 -8.40 -9.19
C THR A 639 34.00 -9.57 -8.71
N ILE A 640 34.62 -10.64 -8.18
CA ILE A 640 33.90 -11.77 -7.58
C ILE A 640 33.11 -11.32 -6.35
N THR A 641 33.70 -10.54 -5.44
CA THR A 641 32.98 -10.05 -4.25
C THR A 641 31.77 -9.20 -4.64
N GLN A 642 31.90 -8.34 -5.64
CA GLN A 642 30.77 -7.54 -6.15
C GLN A 642 29.66 -8.41 -6.73
N ALA A 643 30.01 -9.43 -7.52
CA ALA A 643 29.03 -10.36 -8.10
C ALA A 643 28.33 -11.19 -7.02
N VAL A 644 29.06 -11.63 -6.00
CA VAL A 644 28.51 -12.39 -4.87
C VAL A 644 27.57 -11.53 -4.03
N SER A 645 27.88 -10.24 -3.83
CA SER A 645 26.96 -9.29 -3.17
C SER A 645 25.63 -9.21 -3.91
N VAL A 646 25.66 -9.09 -5.24
CA VAL A 646 24.43 -9.07 -6.06
C VAL A 646 23.63 -10.37 -5.92
N ILE A 647 24.31 -11.53 -5.91
CA ILE A 647 23.65 -12.82 -5.69
C ILE A 647 22.96 -12.88 -4.32
N ASN A 648 23.60 -12.35 -3.28
CA ASN A 648 23.04 -12.31 -1.93
C ASN A 648 21.78 -11.44 -1.86
N ASP A 649 21.81 -10.26 -2.49
CA ASP A 649 20.65 -9.37 -2.59
C ASP A 649 19.51 -10.03 -3.37
N MET A 650 19.81 -10.69 -4.49
CA MET A 650 18.81 -11.43 -5.28
C MET A 650 18.18 -12.56 -4.47
N ASN A 651 18.96 -13.33 -3.72
CA ASN A 651 18.42 -14.41 -2.89
C ASN A 651 17.52 -13.87 -1.77
N THR A 652 17.85 -12.71 -1.19
CA THR A 652 16.98 -12.05 -0.22
C THR A 652 15.63 -11.67 -0.85
N GLN A 653 15.65 -11.10 -2.06
CA GLN A 653 14.42 -10.78 -2.79
C GLN A 653 13.60 -12.02 -3.16
N ILE A 654 14.25 -13.11 -3.60
CA ILE A 654 13.58 -14.38 -3.91
C ILE A 654 12.91 -14.95 -2.66
N ALA A 655 13.57 -14.91 -1.50
CA ALA A 655 13.00 -15.38 -0.25
C ALA A 655 11.74 -14.59 0.12
N SER A 656 11.81 -13.25 0.06
CA SER A 656 10.66 -12.38 0.33
C SER A 656 9.51 -12.58 -0.64
N ALA A 657 9.80 -12.71 -1.95
CA ALA A 657 8.77 -13.00 -2.96
C ALA A 657 8.11 -14.37 -2.74
N ALA A 658 8.86 -15.37 -2.28
CA ALA A 658 8.33 -16.69 -1.97
C ALA A 658 7.47 -16.68 -0.69
N GLU A 659 7.83 -15.88 0.33
CA GLU A 659 6.98 -15.66 1.51
C GLU A 659 5.65 -14.97 1.12
N GLU A 660 5.70 -13.97 0.25
CA GLU A 660 4.50 -13.31 -0.29
C GLU A 660 3.62 -14.30 -1.07
N GLN A 661 4.21 -15.14 -1.93
CA GLN A 661 3.50 -16.21 -2.63
C GLN A 661 2.83 -17.19 -1.67
N SER A 662 3.49 -17.56 -0.56
CA SER A 662 2.90 -18.42 0.46
C SER A 662 1.68 -17.77 1.12
N ALA A 663 1.75 -16.47 1.42
CA ALA A 663 0.62 -15.74 2.00
C ALA A 663 -0.58 -15.66 1.03
N VAL A 664 -0.31 -15.34 -0.24
CA VAL A 664 -1.34 -15.31 -1.28
C VAL A 664 -1.96 -16.69 -1.49
N ALA A 665 -1.17 -17.76 -1.47
CA ALA A 665 -1.70 -19.12 -1.57
C ALA A 665 -2.62 -19.47 -0.38
N GLU A 666 -2.30 -19.03 0.83
CA GLU A 666 -3.16 -19.24 2.00
C GLU A 666 -4.50 -18.46 1.90
N ASP A 667 -4.47 -17.25 1.35
CA ASP A 667 -5.68 -16.49 1.04
C ASP A 667 -6.54 -17.16 -0.04
N ILE A 668 -5.91 -17.70 -1.10
CA ILE A 668 -6.61 -18.49 -2.12
C ILE A 668 -7.25 -19.71 -1.48
N ASN A 669 -6.55 -20.42 -0.60
CA ASN A 669 -7.08 -21.60 0.10
C ASN A 669 -8.33 -21.25 0.92
N ARG A 670 -8.33 -20.12 1.65
CA ARG A 670 -9.52 -19.63 2.36
C ARG A 670 -10.68 -19.33 1.41
N ASN A 671 -10.40 -18.70 0.27
CA ASN A 671 -11.43 -18.41 -0.73
C ASN A 671 -12.01 -19.69 -1.34
N VAL A 672 -11.19 -20.70 -1.61
CA VAL A 672 -11.62 -22.01 -2.14
C VAL A 672 -12.55 -22.71 -1.15
N ILE A 673 -12.24 -22.67 0.15
CA ILE A 673 -13.13 -23.20 1.22
C ILE A 673 -14.48 -22.48 1.21
N ASN A 674 -14.47 -21.14 1.14
CA ASN A 674 -15.71 -20.35 1.09
C ASN A 674 -16.55 -20.68 -0.16
N ILE A 675 -15.91 -20.83 -1.33
CA ILE A 675 -16.60 -21.22 -2.56
C ILE A 675 -17.23 -22.60 -2.41
N GLY A 676 -16.53 -23.56 -1.76
CA GLY A 676 -17.07 -24.88 -1.45
C GLY A 676 -18.30 -24.82 -0.54
N GLN A 677 -18.30 -23.93 0.47
CA GLN A 677 -19.48 -23.71 1.31
C GLN A 677 -20.66 -23.15 0.52
N VAL A 678 -20.44 -22.11 -0.29
CA VAL A 678 -21.49 -21.52 -1.14
C VAL A 678 -22.03 -22.54 -2.14
N ALA A 679 -21.17 -23.37 -2.72
CA ALA A 679 -21.59 -24.45 -3.61
C ALA A 679 -22.53 -25.44 -2.89
N ASN A 680 -22.23 -25.82 -1.65
CA ASN A 680 -23.12 -26.65 -0.82
C ASN A 680 -24.47 -25.96 -0.52
N GLU A 681 -24.46 -24.65 -0.22
CA GLU A 681 -25.71 -23.89 -0.01
C GLU A 681 -26.56 -23.86 -1.28
N VAL A 682 -25.95 -23.73 -2.46
CA VAL A 682 -26.65 -23.78 -3.76
C VAL A 682 -27.22 -25.17 -4.03
N ALA A 683 -26.51 -26.26 -3.70
CA ALA A 683 -27.05 -27.61 -3.80
C ALA A 683 -28.27 -27.78 -2.88
N GLY A 684 -28.20 -27.29 -1.63
CA GLY A 684 -29.34 -27.29 -0.71
C GLY A 684 -30.55 -26.54 -1.25
N GLY A 685 -30.35 -25.33 -1.78
CA GLY A 685 -31.41 -24.53 -2.41
C GLY A 685 -32.00 -25.18 -3.67
N ALA A 686 -31.20 -25.91 -4.44
CA ALA A 686 -31.67 -26.69 -5.58
C ALA A 686 -32.55 -27.87 -5.12
N ASP A 687 -32.16 -28.60 -4.07
CA ASP A 687 -32.97 -29.67 -3.49
C ASP A 687 -34.32 -29.15 -2.96
N GLU A 688 -34.32 -28.02 -2.24
CA GLU A 688 -35.55 -27.36 -1.79
C GLU A 688 -36.44 -26.94 -2.96
N SER A 689 -35.85 -26.39 -4.03
CA SER A 689 -36.58 -25.97 -5.23
C SER A 689 -37.20 -27.16 -5.98
N SER A 690 -36.50 -28.29 -6.02
CA SER A 690 -36.99 -29.55 -6.59
C SER A 690 -38.18 -30.09 -5.78
N ALA A 691 -38.07 -30.10 -4.45
CA ALA A 691 -39.15 -30.51 -3.55
C ALA A 691 -40.39 -29.62 -3.68
N ALA A 692 -40.19 -28.29 -3.68
CA ALA A 692 -41.28 -27.33 -3.84
C ALA A 692 -41.99 -27.49 -5.19
N SER A 693 -41.23 -27.75 -6.25
CA SER A 693 -41.77 -28.00 -7.59
C SER A 693 -42.58 -29.30 -7.65
N ALA A 694 -42.11 -30.37 -6.98
CA ALA A 694 -42.87 -31.62 -6.87
C ALA A 694 -44.21 -31.43 -6.14
N ASP A 695 -44.24 -30.59 -5.10
CA ASP A 695 -45.47 -30.27 -4.37
C ASP A 695 -46.42 -29.37 -5.18
N LEU A 696 -45.90 -28.40 -5.94
CA LEU A 696 -46.70 -27.60 -6.88
C LEU A 696 -47.33 -28.46 -7.97
N THR A 697 -46.61 -29.44 -8.52
CA THR A 697 -47.16 -30.40 -9.48
C THR A 697 -48.30 -31.22 -8.87
N LYS A 698 -48.15 -31.72 -7.64
CA LYS A 698 -49.24 -32.41 -6.92
C LYS A 698 -50.46 -31.50 -6.72
N LEU A 699 -50.23 -30.24 -6.33
CA LEU A 699 -51.30 -29.28 -6.09
C LEU A 699 -52.03 -28.90 -7.39
N ALA A 700 -51.29 -28.73 -8.49
CA ALA A 700 -51.83 -28.49 -9.81
C ALA A 700 -52.68 -29.68 -10.29
N GLU A 701 -52.21 -30.92 -10.10
CA GLU A 701 -53.01 -32.11 -10.39
C GLU A 701 -54.28 -32.19 -9.57
N GLN A 702 -54.22 -31.85 -8.27
CA GLN A 702 -55.38 -31.83 -7.39
C GLN A 702 -56.40 -30.77 -7.83
N GLN A 703 -55.94 -29.56 -8.16
CA GLN A 703 -56.81 -28.52 -8.71
C GLN A 703 -57.43 -28.93 -10.05
N ARG A 704 -56.64 -29.54 -10.95
CA ARG A 704 -57.14 -30.08 -12.22
C ARG A 704 -58.25 -31.11 -11.99
N ARG A 705 -58.08 -32.02 -11.02
CA ARG A 705 -59.12 -33.00 -10.64
C ARG A 705 -60.38 -32.34 -10.11
N LEU A 706 -60.26 -31.31 -9.26
CA LEU A 706 -61.40 -30.56 -8.73
C LEU A 706 -62.16 -29.80 -9.82
N ILE A 707 -61.43 -29.22 -10.78
CA ILE A 707 -62.03 -28.44 -11.87
C ILE A 707 -62.67 -29.33 -12.93
N ASN A 708 -62.10 -30.52 -13.19
CA ASN A 708 -62.70 -31.51 -14.09
C ASN A 708 -64.05 -32.08 -13.61
N GLN A 709 -64.50 -31.73 -12.39
CA GLN A 709 -65.87 -31.99 -11.94
C GLN A 709 -66.89 -31.08 -12.64
N PHE A 710 -66.45 -29.99 -13.27
CA PHE A 710 -67.28 -29.12 -14.08
C PHE A 710 -67.10 -29.46 -15.55
N LYS A 711 -68.22 -29.69 -16.24
CA LYS A 711 -68.23 -29.89 -17.70
C LYS A 711 -68.52 -28.55 -18.36
N VAL A 712 -67.49 -27.97 -18.97
CA VAL A 712 -67.49 -26.63 -19.60
C VAL A 712 -67.68 -26.68 -21.11
#